data_AF-A0A9P3PYL8-F1
#
_entry.id   AF-A0A9P3PYL8-F1
#
_cell.length_a   1.000
_cell.length_b   1.000
_cell.length_c   1.000
_cell.angle_alpha   90.00
_cell.angle_beta   90.00
_cell.angle_gamma   90.00
#
_symmetry.space_group_name_H-M   'P 1'
#
loop_
_entity.id
_entity.type
_entity.pdbx_description
1 polymer ?
#
loop_
_entity_poly.entity_id
_entity_poly.type
_entity_poly.pdbx_seq_one_letter_code
_entity_poly.pdbx_strand_id
1 'polypeptide(L)'
;MSSQDNSVASSIAGTDIANLYGVIDKDKVHGLNLAVPEDARKVIKPWDEREDTTEFADSGVDDQIVFHIPFTQNVRIKSILLKLGRGEFTPRHLRIYANRPTIVDFADAEVIKPHLNISLLEGEVGVIEYPVRVAAFTSITTLSLFFGDSVGGDATRIYYIGFKGDMRSPHRDANTKLEVPAPTAADAPLVDKGERRGAAGGEKAYVFLEYRTIRIVSELCIGLRDQALAEDGDGRIPSIRWATNSSCRTRDHKGYQMTSLCQSTFSGTTLTANVAAQQVLFPRHLSGTLHNEGPTLHDFLFLGSEGIKAIAPHSHGTDLHRAPSIARYVAKADATDAERPVQTKKQVLDARFQFAACCVPLFLAGRNDAALGPLLPRIQSVYHVGFSVVSLLFVLACLGFITGALVNVPLSDKLGFGKVMVIGSLFEVVAYSLMVPALPFPVLAIAYFINGIGIAMQESLPRSGCSGASDHAFQDAQASGYVAALERNAEAKMGLLHAVYGAGALCSPLAATQFAQHKHWSFQYLVSLGLSIVNTLILITVFRFKTHDECLQQIGQRVPERTSNSQDRSTLRQILSHKTVHSLAFFIFVYLGVGVTIGGWIVTYIIRERHGGPSSGYISAGFFGGVMIGRVALLWVNKKIGERLAIFVYAFLAIGLELIVWLVPSLIGDAVAVSIVGVLLGPMYPIVMNHAGRVLPRWILTGSIGWIAGFGTAGGALVPFMTGAISSKFGIRSLQPLLVSMMGLMIVMWAIVPKGPRRAD
;
A
#
# COMPACT_ATOMS: atom_id res chain seq x y z
N MET A 1 -50.84 -51.70 30.96
CA MET A 1 -49.52 -51.19 31.39
C MET A 1 -48.55 -51.53 30.25
N SER A 2 -48.40 -50.64 29.25
CA SER A 2 -47.26 -49.70 29.08
C SER A 2 -45.89 -50.38 29.26
N SER A 3 -44.91 -50.33 28.36
CA SER A 3 -44.60 -49.39 27.29
C SER A 3 -43.60 -50.05 26.31
N GLN A 4 -43.69 -49.68 25.03
CA GLN A 4 -42.59 -49.78 24.07
C GLN A 4 -41.49 -48.80 24.48
N ASP A 5 -40.23 -49.25 24.49
CA ASP A 5 -39.07 -48.36 24.36
C ASP A 5 -38.26 -48.79 23.14
N ASN A 6 -38.54 -48.11 22.03
CA ASN A 6 -37.70 -48.01 20.86
C ASN A 6 -36.40 -47.30 21.27
N SER A 7 -35.29 -48.03 21.37
CA SER A 7 -33.98 -47.39 21.46
C SER A 7 -33.59 -46.84 20.09
N VAL A 8 -33.85 -45.56 19.92
CA VAL A 8 -33.41 -44.68 18.82
C VAL A 8 -31.86 -44.65 18.68
N ALA A 9 -31.11 -45.33 19.55
CA ALA A 9 -29.65 -45.41 19.48
C ALA A 9 -29.12 -46.31 18.36
N SER A 10 -29.87 -47.33 17.91
CA SER A 10 -29.42 -48.23 16.83
C SER A 10 -29.81 -47.77 15.42
N SER A 11 -30.70 -46.78 15.31
CA SER A 11 -31.11 -46.17 14.04
C SER A 11 -30.44 -44.82 13.74
N ILE A 12 -29.58 -44.32 14.64
CA ILE A 12 -28.71 -43.14 14.41
C ILE A 12 -27.29 -43.55 13.93
N ALA A 13 -27.04 -44.84 13.66
CA ALA A 13 -25.90 -45.26 12.81
C ALA A 13 -26.20 -45.01 11.30
N GLY A 14 -26.94 -43.94 11.00
CA GLY A 14 -27.46 -43.62 9.70
C GLY A 14 -26.44 -42.87 8.85
N THR A 15 -25.97 -43.56 7.81
CA THR A 15 -25.53 -42.99 6.52
C THR A 15 -24.42 -41.95 6.57
N ASP A 16 -23.20 -42.40 6.26
CA ASP A 16 -22.03 -41.60 5.88
C ASP A 16 -22.32 -40.73 4.64
N ILE A 17 -23.09 -39.66 4.81
CA ILE A 17 -23.33 -38.63 3.79
C ILE A 17 -22.02 -37.87 3.46
N ALA A 18 -20.92 -38.20 4.12
CA ALA A 18 -19.64 -37.52 3.99
C ALA A 18 -18.57 -38.24 3.16
N ASN A 19 -18.64 -39.54 2.81
CA ASN A 19 -17.53 -40.21 2.09
C ASN A 19 -17.71 -40.21 0.56
N LEU A 20 -16.68 -39.78 -0.18
CA LEU A 20 -16.70 -39.70 -1.65
C LEU A 20 -16.07 -40.91 -2.39
N TYR A 21 -15.66 -41.97 -1.68
CA TYR A 21 -15.06 -43.16 -2.31
C TYR A 21 -15.90 -43.74 -3.48
N GLY A 22 -17.22 -43.76 -3.33
CA GLY A 22 -18.14 -44.32 -4.34
C GLY A 22 -18.24 -43.52 -5.65
N VAL A 23 -17.75 -42.28 -5.69
CA VAL A 23 -17.85 -41.38 -6.86
C VAL A 23 -16.50 -41.07 -7.51
N ILE A 24 -15.43 -41.76 -7.09
CA ILE A 24 -14.13 -41.68 -7.74
C ILE A 24 -14.12 -42.65 -8.93
N ASP A 25 -13.74 -42.16 -10.11
CA ASP A 25 -13.55 -42.97 -11.31
C ASP A 25 -12.18 -43.69 -11.22
N LYS A 26 -12.16 -44.79 -10.48
CA LYS A 26 -10.95 -45.56 -10.14
C LYS A 26 -10.17 -46.05 -11.36
N ASP A 27 -10.86 -46.35 -12.46
CA ASP A 27 -10.22 -46.81 -13.69
C ASP A 27 -9.40 -45.72 -14.38
N LYS A 28 -9.72 -44.44 -14.10
CA LYS A 28 -8.98 -43.28 -14.62
C LYS A 28 -8.10 -42.60 -13.58
N VAL A 29 -7.88 -43.25 -12.43
CA VAL A 29 -6.86 -42.79 -11.48
C VAL A 29 -5.49 -43.17 -12.03
N HIS A 30 -4.61 -42.18 -12.13
CA HIS A 30 -3.26 -42.32 -12.66
C HIS A 30 -2.23 -41.65 -11.75
N GLY A 31 -1.03 -42.21 -11.69
CA GLY A 31 0.10 -41.64 -10.97
C GLY A 31 1.26 -41.28 -11.90
N LEU A 32 1.96 -40.19 -11.61
CA LEU A 32 3.25 -39.86 -12.24
C LEU A 32 4.38 -40.06 -11.21
N ASN A 33 5.51 -40.57 -11.71
CA ASN A 33 6.70 -40.94 -10.92
C ASN A 33 6.41 -41.96 -9.80
N LEU A 34 5.51 -42.90 -10.03
CA LEU A 34 5.36 -44.07 -9.15
C LEU A 34 6.26 -45.20 -9.60
N ALA A 35 6.83 -45.96 -8.65
CA ALA A 35 7.63 -47.16 -8.93
C ALA A 35 6.85 -48.16 -9.79
N VAL A 36 5.56 -48.33 -9.50
CA VAL A 36 4.59 -49.03 -10.35
C VAL A 36 3.40 -48.10 -10.61
N PRO A 37 3.15 -47.67 -11.86
CA PRO A 37 2.07 -46.73 -12.18
C PRO A 37 0.66 -47.18 -11.75
N GLU A 38 0.42 -48.50 -11.72
CA GLU A 38 -0.87 -49.09 -11.31
C GLU A 38 -1.15 -48.93 -9.82
N ASP A 39 -0.12 -48.68 -9.00
CA ASP A 39 -0.26 -48.50 -7.56
C ASP A 39 -1.05 -47.23 -7.18
N ALA A 40 -1.22 -46.30 -8.14
CA ALA A 40 -2.08 -45.13 -7.97
C ALA A 40 -3.51 -45.49 -7.55
N ARG A 41 -4.02 -46.63 -8.02
CA ARG A 41 -5.38 -47.09 -7.70
C ARG A 41 -5.46 -47.76 -6.33
N LYS A 42 -4.38 -48.42 -5.91
CA LYS A 42 -4.33 -49.21 -4.67
C LYS A 42 -4.38 -48.34 -3.42
N VAL A 43 -3.94 -47.08 -3.50
CA VAL A 43 -4.03 -46.12 -2.39
C VAL A 43 -5.42 -45.48 -2.23
N ILE A 44 -6.34 -45.69 -3.18
CA ILE A 44 -7.73 -45.29 -3.08
C ILE A 44 -8.54 -46.47 -2.52
N LYS A 45 -8.70 -46.53 -1.20
CA LYS A 45 -9.34 -47.65 -0.49
C LYS A 45 -10.73 -47.28 0.06
N PRO A 46 -11.60 -48.26 0.34
CA PRO A 46 -12.82 -48.03 1.12
C PRO A 46 -12.54 -47.44 2.50
N TRP A 47 -13.55 -46.79 3.10
CA TRP A 47 -13.41 -46.15 4.41
C TRP A 47 -12.92 -47.10 5.51
N ASP A 48 -13.40 -48.34 5.51
CA ASP A 48 -13.07 -49.33 6.55
C ASP A 48 -11.63 -49.83 6.46
N GLU A 49 -11.00 -49.71 5.29
CA GLU A 49 -9.63 -50.13 5.00
C GLU A 49 -8.62 -48.97 5.05
N ARG A 50 -9.04 -47.77 5.47
CA ARG A 50 -8.19 -46.56 5.47
C ARG A 50 -6.92 -46.67 6.32
N GLU A 51 -6.92 -47.53 7.33
CA GLU A 51 -5.77 -47.78 8.21
C GLU A 51 -4.88 -48.92 7.71
N ASP A 52 -5.28 -49.65 6.66
CA ASP A 52 -4.52 -50.76 6.11
C ASP A 52 -3.28 -50.25 5.35
N THR A 53 -2.14 -50.87 5.65
CA THR A 53 -0.81 -50.52 5.13
C THR A 53 -0.21 -51.59 4.22
N THR A 54 -0.94 -52.67 3.93
CA THR A 54 -0.49 -53.77 3.04
C THR A 54 -0.19 -53.27 1.63
N GLU A 55 -1.13 -52.53 1.04
CA GLU A 55 -0.99 -51.89 -0.27
C GLU A 55 -0.57 -50.41 -0.11
N PHE A 56 0.41 -49.97 -0.90
CA PHE A 56 0.98 -48.62 -0.88
C PHE A 56 1.46 -48.22 -2.28
N ALA A 57 1.76 -46.92 -2.47
CA ALA A 57 2.41 -46.38 -3.64
C ALA A 57 3.71 -45.68 -3.25
N ASP A 58 4.81 -46.07 -3.89
CA ASP A 58 6.13 -45.48 -3.74
C ASP A 58 6.51 -44.63 -4.94
N SER A 59 7.30 -43.60 -4.69
CA SER A 59 7.93 -42.82 -5.73
C SER A 59 9.02 -43.62 -6.46
N GLY A 60 9.20 -43.35 -7.75
CA GLY A 60 10.05 -44.15 -8.63
C GLY A 60 11.50 -43.64 -8.76
N VAL A 61 11.67 -42.33 -8.95
CA VAL A 61 12.99 -41.72 -9.26
C VAL A 61 13.47 -40.78 -8.17
N ASP A 62 12.59 -39.91 -7.68
CA ASP A 62 12.85 -38.92 -6.63
C ASP A 62 11.68 -38.91 -5.64
N ASP A 63 11.64 -37.94 -4.73
CA ASP A 63 10.60 -37.82 -3.71
C ASP A 63 9.28 -37.21 -4.23
N GLN A 64 9.19 -36.81 -5.50
CA GLN A 64 8.02 -36.10 -6.03
C GLN A 64 7.04 -37.04 -6.70
N ILE A 65 5.77 -37.04 -6.29
CA ILE A 65 4.74 -37.89 -6.91
C ILE A 65 3.47 -37.11 -7.17
N VAL A 66 2.80 -37.43 -8.29
CA VAL A 66 1.51 -36.83 -8.65
C VAL A 66 0.45 -37.88 -8.79
N PHE A 67 -0.70 -37.72 -8.12
CA PHE A 67 -1.90 -38.52 -8.33
C PHE A 67 -2.96 -37.69 -9.04
N HIS A 68 -3.45 -38.18 -10.17
CA HIS A 68 -4.61 -37.63 -10.87
C HIS A 68 -5.85 -38.46 -10.57
N ILE A 69 -6.86 -37.83 -9.98
CA ILE A 69 -8.05 -38.46 -9.44
C ILE A 69 -9.29 -37.80 -10.04
N PRO A 70 -9.91 -38.43 -11.05
CA PRO A 70 -11.18 -38.00 -11.61
C PRO A 70 -12.37 -38.50 -10.78
N PHE A 71 -13.44 -37.71 -10.77
CA PHE A 71 -14.73 -38.06 -10.16
C PHE A 71 -15.76 -38.32 -11.26
N THR A 72 -16.62 -39.32 -11.07
CA THR A 72 -17.69 -39.68 -12.02
C THR A 72 -18.78 -38.62 -12.10
N GLN A 73 -18.89 -37.79 -11.06
CA GLN A 73 -19.86 -36.70 -10.94
C GLN A 73 -19.20 -35.47 -10.35
N ASN A 74 -19.88 -34.33 -10.45
CA ASN A 74 -19.41 -33.11 -9.82
C ASN A 74 -19.55 -33.20 -8.29
N VAL A 75 -18.45 -33.09 -7.57
CA VAL A 75 -18.41 -33.24 -6.11
C VAL A 75 -17.99 -31.95 -5.41
N ARG A 76 -18.44 -31.79 -4.17
CA ARG A 76 -17.93 -30.78 -3.25
C ARG A 76 -17.05 -31.45 -2.22
N ILE A 77 -15.77 -31.08 -2.13
CA ILE A 77 -14.83 -31.65 -1.16
C ILE A 77 -14.75 -30.76 0.08
N LYS A 78 -14.90 -31.39 1.25
CA LYS A 78 -14.80 -30.76 2.58
C LYS A 78 -13.46 -31.04 3.25
N SER A 79 -12.93 -32.25 3.08
CA SER A 79 -11.61 -32.61 3.61
C SER A 79 -10.97 -33.73 2.79
N ILE A 80 -9.64 -33.80 2.88
CA ILE A 80 -8.81 -34.85 2.27
C ILE A 80 -8.21 -35.65 3.41
N LEU A 81 -8.30 -36.97 3.32
CA LEU A 81 -7.80 -37.90 4.32
C LEU A 81 -6.55 -38.57 3.77
N LEU A 82 -5.44 -38.48 4.50
CA LEU A 82 -4.15 -38.99 4.05
C LEU A 82 -3.53 -39.89 5.12
N LYS A 83 -3.00 -41.03 4.68
CA LYS A 83 -2.08 -41.86 5.47
C LYS A 83 -0.76 -41.96 4.71
N LEU A 84 0.28 -41.38 5.29
CA LEU A 84 1.58 -41.18 4.65
C LEU A 84 2.62 -42.19 5.17
N GLY A 85 3.71 -42.34 4.42
CA GLY A 85 4.95 -42.97 4.85
C GLY A 85 5.48 -42.36 6.15
N ARG A 86 6.30 -43.10 6.89
CA ARG A 86 6.94 -42.64 8.13
C ARG A 86 8.43 -42.39 7.93
N GLY A 87 8.99 -41.53 8.76
CA GLY A 87 10.42 -41.24 8.76
C GLY A 87 10.84 -40.61 7.43
N GLU A 88 11.87 -41.19 6.81
CA GLU A 88 12.48 -40.68 5.58
C GLU A 88 11.51 -40.62 4.38
N PHE A 89 10.45 -41.43 4.38
CA PHE A 89 9.46 -41.51 3.29
C PHE A 89 8.26 -40.55 3.43
N THR A 90 8.22 -39.72 4.47
CA THR A 90 7.10 -38.80 4.72
C THR A 90 7.22 -37.55 3.85
N PRO A 91 6.26 -37.23 2.95
CA PRO A 91 6.26 -35.96 2.22
C PRO A 91 5.88 -34.80 3.14
N ARG A 92 6.55 -33.65 3.02
CA ARG A 92 6.23 -32.45 3.83
C ARG A 92 5.27 -31.50 3.15
N HIS A 93 5.13 -31.56 1.84
CA HIS A 93 4.29 -30.63 1.09
C HIS A 93 3.30 -31.36 0.17
N LEU A 94 2.04 -30.91 0.20
CA LEU A 94 1.01 -31.30 -0.76
C LEU A 94 0.46 -30.05 -1.46
N ARG A 95 0.56 -30.05 -2.79
CA ARG A 95 -0.03 -29.07 -3.70
C ARG A 95 -1.19 -29.71 -4.46
N ILE A 96 -2.32 -29.04 -4.51
CA ILE A 96 -3.58 -29.57 -5.06
C ILE A 96 -4.01 -28.70 -6.24
N TYR A 97 -4.32 -29.34 -7.36
CA TYR A 97 -4.77 -28.69 -8.58
C TYR A 97 -6.15 -29.24 -8.98
N ALA A 98 -7.17 -28.39 -8.97
CA ALA A 98 -8.54 -28.77 -9.30
C ALA A 98 -8.90 -28.46 -10.76
N ASN A 99 -9.77 -29.30 -11.34
CA ASN A 99 -10.46 -29.12 -12.61
C ASN A 99 -9.55 -28.77 -13.78
N ARG A 100 -8.41 -29.46 -13.87
CA ARG A 100 -7.50 -29.31 -15.00
C ARG A 100 -7.92 -30.28 -16.12
N PRO A 101 -7.92 -29.81 -17.39
CA PRO A 101 -8.27 -30.65 -18.54
C PRO A 101 -7.19 -31.70 -18.84
N THR A 102 -5.94 -31.43 -18.43
CA THR A 102 -4.79 -32.33 -18.54
C THR A 102 -4.22 -32.63 -17.15
N ILE A 103 -3.57 -33.79 -17.01
CA ILE A 103 -2.80 -34.10 -15.81
C ILE A 103 -1.72 -33.03 -15.61
N VAL A 104 -1.56 -32.56 -14.37
CA VAL A 104 -0.49 -31.62 -14.04
C VAL A 104 0.81 -32.43 -13.93
N ASP A 105 1.71 -32.24 -14.88
CA ASP A 105 3.06 -32.82 -14.80
C ASP A 105 3.98 -31.98 -13.89
N PHE A 106 5.21 -32.45 -13.69
CA PHE A 106 6.18 -31.78 -12.80
C PHE A 106 6.55 -30.37 -13.30
N ALA A 107 6.65 -30.16 -14.61
CA ALA A 107 6.96 -28.84 -15.18
C ALA A 107 5.78 -27.85 -15.01
N ASP A 108 4.56 -28.34 -15.20
CA ASP A 108 3.33 -27.60 -14.94
C ASP A 108 3.17 -27.28 -13.45
N ALA A 109 3.56 -28.19 -12.55
CA ALA A 109 3.47 -27.98 -11.11
C ALA A 109 4.35 -26.81 -10.60
N GLU A 110 5.44 -26.50 -11.30
CA GLU A 110 6.33 -25.35 -10.98
C GLU A 110 5.77 -24.01 -11.46
N VAL A 111 5.10 -24.00 -12.63
CA VAL A 111 4.61 -22.77 -13.27
C VAL A 111 3.18 -22.43 -12.83
N ILE A 112 2.37 -23.45 -12.58
CA ILE A 112 0.96 -23.30 -12.25
C ILE A 112 0.80 -23.10 -10.75
N LYS A 113 0.05 -22.05 -10.39
CA LYS A 113 -0.34 -21.84 -9.00
C LYS A 113 -1.32 -22.94 -8.55
N PRO A 114 -1.02 -23.70 -7.47
CA PRO A 114 -1.95 -24.68 -6.93
C PRO A 114 -3.17 -24.02 -6.30
N HIS A 115 -4.30 -24.73 -6.29
CA HIS A 115 -5.54 -24.31 -5.62
C HIS A 115 -5.38 -24.32 -4.09
N LEU A 116 -4.62 -25.31 -3.59
CA LEU A 116 -4.27 -25.42 -2.18
C LEU A 116 -2.84 -25.93 -2.07
N ASN A 117 -2.06 -25.33 -1.17
CA ASN A 117 -0.70 -25.76 -0.84
C ASN A 117 -0.63 -25.87 0.68
N ILE A 118 -0.41 -27.08 1.19
CA ILE A 118 -0.41 -27.39 2.61
C ILE A 118 0.89 -28.08 3.02
N SER A 119 1.33 -27.79 4.23
CA SER A 119 2.38 -28.56 4.90
C SER A 119 1.72 -29.74 5.61
N LEU A 120 2.27 -30.94 5.40
CA LEU A 120 1.77 -32.18 5.97
C LEU A 120 2.41 -32.42 7.33
N LEU A 121 1.67 -33.05 8.25
CA LEU A 121 2.15 -33.41 9.58
C LEU A 121 3.09 -34.62 9.52
N GLU A 122 4.20 -34.54 10.24
CA GLU A 122 5.21 -35.60 10.32
C GLU A 122 4.93 -36.54 11.52
N GLY A 123 5.25 -37.83 11.36
CA GLY A 123 5.24 -38.80 12.47
C GLY A 123 3.87 -39.35 12.90
N GLU A 124 2.79 -38.98 12.21
CA GLU A 124 1.44 -39.43 12.54
C GLU A 124 1.23 -40.94 12.24
N VAL A 125 0.55 -41.62 13.17
CA VAL A 125 0.36 -43.08 13.12
C VAL A 125 -0.89 -43.47 12.31
N GLY A 126 -1.95 -42.66 12.40
CA GLY A 126 -3.25 -42.90 11.79
C GLY A 126 -3.51 -42.05 10.54
N VAL A 127 -4.71 -42.18 9.98
CA VAL A 127 -5.18 -41.31 8.89
C VAL A 127 -5.45 -39.90 9.41
N ILE A 128 -4.87 -38.90 8.76
CA ILE A 128 -5.04 -37.49 9.13
C ILE A 128 -6.01 -36.81 8.16
N GLU A 129 -6.96 -36.07 8.74
CA GLU A 129 -7.94 -35.29 8.01
C GLU A 129 -7.44 -33.85 7.82
N TYR A 130 -7.21 -33.46 6.56
CA TYR A 130 -6.85 -32.12 6.17
C TYR A 130 -8.10 -31.39 5.65
N PRO A 131 -8.71 -30.49 6.44
CA PRO A 131 -9.87 -29.74 6.01
C PRO A 131 -9.49 -28.78 4.88
N VAL A 132 -10.32 -28.72 3.84
CA VAL A 132 -10.14 -27.79 2.72
C VAL A 132 -11.15 -26.65 2.81
N ARG A 133 -10.81 -25.50 2.23
CA ARG A 133 -11.78 -24.39 2.12
C ARG A 133 -12.88 -24.82 1.14
N VAL A 134 -14.00 -25.31 1.67
CA VAL A 134 -15.12 -25.88 0.90
C VAL A 134 -15.51 -25.01 -0.30
N ALA A 135 -15.53 -23.68 -0.14
CA ALA A 135 -15.83 -22.71 -1.19
C ALA A 135 -14.94 -22.85 -2.46
N ALA A 136 -13.66 -23.20 -2.29
CA ALA A 136 -12.70 -23.41 -3.38
C ALA A 136 -12.81 -24.81 -4.03
N PHE A 137 -13.49 -25.76 -3.38
CA PHE A 137 -13.65 -27.14 -3.82
C PHE A 137 -15.14 -27.53 -3.93
N THR A 138 -16.00 -26.60 -4.37
CA THR A 138 -17.46 -26.80 -4.45
C THR A 138 -17.94 -27.56 -5.68
N SER A 139 -17.14 -27.56 -6.73
CA SER A 139 -17.51 -28.10 -8.04
C SER A 139 -16.31 -28.78 -8.67
N ILE A 140 -15.90 -29.92 -8.11
CA ILE A 140 -14.72 -30.68 -8.50
C ILE A 140 -15.12 -31.83 -9.43
N THR A 141 -14.47 -31.91 -10.58
CA THR A 141 -14.55 -33.03 -11.52
C THR A 141 -13.24 -33.82 -11.56
N THR A 142 -12.09 -33.15 -11.40
CA THR A 142 -10.78 -33.78 -11.35
C THR A 142 -9.87 -33.10 -10.30
N LEU A 143 -9.02 -33.89 -9.65
CA LEU A 143 -7.95 -33.40 -8.77
C LEU A 143 -6.60 -33.96 -9.20
N SER A 144 -5.57 -33.13 -9.18
CA SER A 144 -4.18 -33.57 -9.21
C SER A 144 -3.52 -33.22 -7.87
N LEU A 145 -3.00 -34.23 -7.18
CA LEU A 145 -2.33 -34.12 -5.88
C LEU A 145 -0.83 -34.31 -6.10
N PHE A 146 -0.05 -33.25 -5.92
CA PHE A 146 1.41 -33.26 -6.02
C PHE A 146 2.00 -33.31 -4.61
N PHE A 147 2.75 -34.36 -4.31
CA PHE A 147 3.49 -34.52 -3.07
C PHE A 147 4.98 -34.32 -3.34
N GLY A 148 5.70 -33.72 -2.39
CA GLY A 148 7.15 -33.58 -2.46
C GLY A 148 7.76 -33.07 -1.16
N ASP A 149 9.07 -32.81 -1.21
CA ASP A 149 9.92 -32.42 -0.10
C ASP A 149 9.88 -33.46 1.04
N SER A 150 10.16 -34.73 0.74
CA SER A 150 10.18 -35.77 1.76
C SER A 150 11.25 -35.51 2.83
N VAL A 151 11.08 -36.09 4.01
CA VAL A 151 12.01 -35.91 5.13
C VAL A 151 13.39 -36.47 4.80
N GLY A 152 13.45 -37.64 4.15
CA GLY A 152 14.70 -38.27 3.70
C GLY A 152 15.22 -37.69 2.38
N GLY A 153 14.37 -37.06 1.57
CA GLY A 153 14.72 -36.43 0.30
C GLY A 153 14.86 -37.39 -0.88
N ASP A 154 14.89 -38.70 -0.63
CA ASP A 154 15.12 -39.70 -1.68
C ASP A 154 13.83 -40.34 -2.23
N ALA A 155 12.82 -40.55 -1.37
CA ALA A 155 11.58 -41.23 -1.75
C ALA A 155 10.37 -40.76 -0.94
N THR A 156 9.16 -40.95 -1.49
CA THR A 156 7.87 -40.68 -0.84
C THR A 156 6.98 -41.92 -0.91
N ARG A 157 6.34 -42.27 0.21
CA ARG A 157 5.36 -43.37 0.31
C ARG A 157 3.98 -42.88 0.72
N ILE A 158 2.93 -43.41 0.10
CA ILE A 158 1.53 -43.14 0.47
C ILE A 158 0.76 -44.45 0.63
N TYR A 159 -0.02 -44.56 1.71
CA TYR A 159 -0.86 -45.74 2.00
C TYR A 159 -2.34 -45.51 1.69
N TYR A 160 -2.84 -44.28 1.88
CA TYR A 160 -4.25 -43.97 1.71
C TYR A 160 -4.49 -42.53 1.29
N ILE A 161 -5.38 -42.36 0.30
CA ILE A 161 -5.95 -41.07 -0.11
C ILE A 161 -7.47 -41.21 -0.13
N GLY A 162 -8.15 -40.43 0.71
CA GLY A 162 -9.61 -40.38 0.79
C GLY A 162 -10.15 -38.96 0.74
N PHE A 163 -11.44 -38.83 0.45
CA PHE A 163 -12.10 -37.53 0.40
C PHE A 163 -13.42 -37.58 1.14
N LYS A 164 -13.68 -36.53 1.93
CA LYS A 164 -15.01 -36.28 2.47
C LYS A 164 -15.69 -35.11 1.76
N GLY A 165 -16.99 -35.21 1.54
CA GLY A 165 -17.76 -34.22 0.77
C GLY A 165 -19.15 -34.69 0.38
N ASP A 166 -19.82 -33.91 -0.48
CA ASP A 166 -21.19 -34.19 -0.94
C ASP A 166 -21.26 -34.20 -2.49
N MET A 167 -22.15 -35.01 -3.06
CA MET A 167 -22.42 -35.06 -4.51
C MET A 167 -23.34 -33.92 -4.95
N ARG A 168 -23.14 -33.37 -6.15
CA ARG A 168 -24.04 -32.34 -6.72
C ARG A 168 -24.79 -32.91 -7.92
N SER A 169 -26.10 -33.13 -7.80
CA SER A 169 -26.94 -33.50 -8.94
C SER A 169 -27.21 -32.28 -9.84
N PRO A 170 -27.16 -32.43 -11.17
CA PRO A 170 -27.62 -31.40 -12.10
C PRO A 170 -29.14 -31.53 -12.26
N HIS A 171 -29.93 -30.70 -11.57
CA HIS A 171 -31.36 -30.64 -11.83
C HIS A 171 -31.63 -29.89 -13.15
N ARG A 172 -32.28 -30.58 -14.10
CA ARG A 172 -32.73 -30.07 -15.40
C ARG A 172 -34.20 -29.65 -15.23
N ASP A 173 -34.50 -28.36 -15.37
CA ASP A 173 -35.87 -27.84 -15.26
C ASP A 173 -36.70 -28.25 -16.50
N ALA A 174 -37.58 -29.23 -16.32
CA ALA A 174 -38.63 -29.57 -17.27
C ALA A 174 -39.95 -28.96 -16.78
N ASN A 175 -40.48 -28.06 -17.59
CA ASN A 175 -41.66 -27.25 -17.35
C ASN A 175 -42.93 -28.09 -17.61
N THR A 176 -43.67 -28.49 -16.56
CA THR A 176 -45.06 -28.99 -16.69
C THR A 176 -45.95 -28.25 -15.70
N LYS A 177 -46.86 -27.43 -16.23
CA LYS A 177 -47.87 -26.67 -15.49
C LYS A 177 -48.92 -27.61 -14.88
N LEU A 178 -49.16 -27.44 -13.58
CA LEU A 178 -50.39 -27.80 -12.88
C LEU A 178 -50.80 -26.58 -12.04
N GLU A 179 -52.09 -26.25 -12.02
CA GLU A 179 -52.68 -25.04 -11.44
C GLU A 179 -52.80 -25.11 -9.91
N VAL A 180 -52.59 -23.96 -9.25
CA VAL A 180 -52.37 -23.79 -7.81
C VAL A 180 -51.42 -24.84 -7.22
N PRO A 181 -50.13 -24.65 -7.51
CA PRO A 181 -49.09 -24.58 -6.50
C PRO A 181 -48.20 -23.33 -6.64
N ALA A 182 -47.40 -23.10 -5.59
CA ALA A 182 -46.30 -22.15 -5.43
C ALA A 182 -46.67 -20.67 -5.09
N PRO A 183 -46.76 -20.34 -3.79
CA PRO A 183 -46.84 -18.98 -3.29
C PRO A 183 -45.45 -18.33 -3.33
N THR A 184 -45.28 -17.22 -4.04
CA THR A 184 -44.01 -16.47 -3.99
C THR A 184 -44.23 -15.20 -3.18
N ALA A 185 -43.76 -15.29 -1.93
CA ALA A 185 -43.65 -14.22 -0.99
C ALA A 185 -42.69 -13.13 -1.48
N ALA A 186 -42.88 -11.97 -0.87
CA ALA A 186 -42.20 -10.72 -1.10
C ALA A 186 -40.70 -10.75 -0.77
N ASP A 187 -40.05 -9.68 -1.23
CA ASP A 187 -38.85 -9.07 -0.66
C ASP A 187 -37.47 -9.65 -1.00
N ALA A 188 -37.03 -9.16 -2.16
CA ALA A 188 -35.90 -8.22 -2.26
C ALA A 188 -34.47 -8.79 -2.39
N PRO A 189 -33.62 -8.04 -3.12
CA PRO A 189 -32.51 -8.57 -3.90
C PRO A 189 -31.19 -8.49 -3.15
N LEU A 190 -30.13 -9.04 -3.74
CA LEU A 190 -28.72 -8.59 -3.75
C LEU A 190 -27.84 -9.83 -3.92
N VAL A 191 -27.31 -10.08 -5.12
CA VAL A 191 -26.03 -9.55 -5.61
C VAL A 191 -24.87 -9.89 -4.67
N ASP A 192 -24.28 -11.04 -4.97
CA ASP A 192 -22.91 -11.19 -5.50
C ASP A 192 -21.71 -10.91 -4.57
N LYS A 193 -20.74 -11.82 -4.74
CA LYS A 193 -19.28 -11.59 -4.80
C LYS A 193 -18.41 -11.60 -3.53
N GLY A 194 -17.64 -12.69 -3.44
CA GLY A 194 -16.18 -12.64 -3.54
C GLY A 194 -15.39 -12.62 -2.22
N GLU A 195 -14.08 -12.85 -2.16
CA GLU A 195 -13.03 -13.14 -3.14
C GLU A 195 -11.71 -13.43 -2.35
N ARG A 196 -10.75 -14.07 -3.04
CA ARG A 196 -9.26 -14.14 -2.94
C ARG A 196 -8.50 -13.50 -1.76
N ARG A 197 -7.33 -14.12 -1.47
CA ARG A 197 -5.98 -13.53 -1.20
C ARG A 197 -4.97 -14.70 -1.24
N GLY A 198 -3.73 -14.69 -1.76
CA GLY A 198 -2.69 -13.71 -2.11
C GLY A 198 -1.42 -14.17 -1.35
N ALA A 199 -0.19 -14.27 -1.87
CA ALA A 199 0.45 -13.93 -3.14
C ALA A 199 1.86 -14.60 -3.22
N ALA A 200 2.61 -14.35 -4.29
CA ALA A 200 4.05 -14.57 -4.39
C ALA A 200 4.71 -13.33 -5.02
N GLY A 201 5.97 -13.07 -4.66
CA GLY A 201 6.80 -11.99 -5.17
C GLY A 201 7.92 -12.46 -6.10
N GLY A 202 8.62 -11.50 -6.69
CA GLY A 202 10.04 -11.60 -7.03
C GLY A 202 10.42 -12.27 -8.35
N GLU A 203 10.06 -11.65 -9.49
CA GLU A 203 10.91 -11.46 -10.69
C GLU A 203 10.02 -11.04 -11.87
N LYS A 204 10.58 -10.23 -12.79
CA LYS A 204 10.00 -9.78 -14.08
C LYS A 204 9.06 -8.57 -14.02
N ALA A 205 9.65 -7.38 -13.92
CA ALA A 205 9.06 -6.12 -14.39
C ALA A 205 10.16 -5.13 -14.83
N TYR A 206 11.10 -5.61 -15.64
CA TYR A 206 12.02 -4.75 -16.37
C TYR A 206 11.41 -4.53 -17.76
N VAL A 207 11.45 -3.30 -18.27
CA VAL A 207 10.95 -2.79 -19.59
C VAL A 207 9.64 -1.97 -19.58
N PHE A 208 8.70 -2.10 -18.64
CA PHE A 208 7.40 -1.38 -18.77
C PHE A 208 7.31 0.02 -18.12
N LEU A 209 8.33 0.46 -17.35
CA LEU A 209 8.28 1.72 -16.60
C LEU A 209 8.76 2.97 -17.38
N GLU A 210 9.48 2.81 -18.49
CA GLU A 210 10.00 3.95 -19.26
C GLU A 210 8.94 4.65 -20.12
N TYR A 211 7.88 3.95 -20.56
CA TYR A 211 6.87 4.51 -21.46
C TYR A 211 5.75 5.31 -20.79
N ARG A 212 5.42 5.03 -19.51
CA ARG A 212 4.25 5.64 -18.85
C ARG A 212 4.54 7.00 -18.21
N THR A 213 5.78 7.26 -17.79
CA THR A 213 6.17 8.56 -17.21
C THR A 213 6.17 9.66 -18.27
N ILE A 214 6.59 9.35 -19.50
CA ILE A 214 6.54 10.28 -20.65
C ILE A 214 5.09 10.59 -21.05
N ARG A 215 4.19 9.61 -20.97
CA ARG A 215 2.76 9.80 -21.28
C ARG A 215 2.04 10.67 -20.26
N ILE A 216 2.39 10.58 -18.98
CA ILE A 216 1.81 11.43 -17.92
C ILE A 216 2.27 12.88 -18.06
N VAL A 217 3.55 13.12 -18.40
CA VAL A 217 4.05 14.47 -18.70
C VAL A 217 3.38 15.03 -19.97
N SER A 218 3.19 14.19 -21.00
CA SER A 218 2.45 14.57 -22.21
C SER A 218 0.98 14.92 -21.93
N GLU A 219 0.27 14.15 -21.10
CA GLU A 219 -1.13 14.41 -20.77
C GLU A 219 -1.29 15.62 -19.83
N LEU A 220 -0.30 15.89 -18.97
CA LEU A 220 -0.26 17.10 -18.15
C LEU A 220 0.01 18.35 -19.01
N CYS A 221 0.88 18.25 -20.02
CA CYS A 221 1.12 19.32 -20.99
C CYS A 221 -0.08 19.55 -21.94
N ILE A 222 -0.82 18.49 -22.29
CA ILE A 222 -2.07 18.61 -23.08
C ILE A 222 -3.18 19.23 -22.23
N GLY A 223 -3.32 18.86 -20.95
CA GLY A 223 -4.29 19.48 -20.04
C GLY A 223 -4.01 20.97 -19.77
N LEU A 224 -2.74 21.37 -19.70
CA LEU A 224 -2.35 22.78 -19.59
C LEU A 224 -2.57 23.56 -20.90
N ARG A 225 -2.42 22.89 -22.07
CA ARG A 225 -2.73 23.47 -23.38
C ARG A 225 -4.23 23.68 -23.57
N ASP A 226 -5.05 22.73 -23.13
CA ASP A 226 -6.52 22.84 -23.22
C ASP A 226 -7.09 23.87 -22.23
N GLN A 227 -6.41 24.11 -21.10
CA GLN A 227 -6.73 25.24 -20.21
C GLN A 227 -6.34 26.59 -20.81
N ALA A 228 -5.20 26.69 -21.50
CA ALA A 228 -4.80 27.93 -22.19
C ALA A 228 -5.71 28.27 -23.39
N LEU A 229 -6.31 27.26 -24.03
CA LEU A 229 -7.28 27.46 -25.13
C LEU A 229 -8.71 27.78 -24.65
N ALA A 230 -9.00 27.59 -23.36
CA ALA A 230 -10.31 27.89 -22.77
C ALA A 230 -10.42 29.33 -22.23
N GLU A 231 -9.32 30.08 -22.15
CA GLU A 231 -9.29 31.46 -21.63
C GLU A 231 -9.31 32.55 -22.73
N ASP A 232 -9.09 32.22 -24.01
CA ASP A 232 -9.19 33.17 -25.13
C ASP A 232 -10.58 33.10 -25.79
N GLY A 233 -11.49 33.93 -25.30
CA GLY A 233 -12.86 34.09 -25.81
C GLY A 233 -13.01 34.99 -27.04
N ASP A 234 -12.07 34.97 -28.00
CA ASP A 234 -12.26 35.67 -29.27
C ASP A 234 -11.87 34.80 -30.47
N GLY A 235 -12.88 34.41 -31.25
CA GLY A 235 -12.83 33.40 -32.30
C GLY A 235 -12.07 33.83 -33.56
N ARG A 236 -10.74 33.95 -33.48
CA ARG A 236 -9.85 34.03 -34.66
C ARG A 236 -8.70 33.07 -34.53
N ILE A 237 -8.65 32.08 -35.41
CA ILE A 237 -7.54 31.13 -35.55
C ILE A 237 -6.40 31.82 -36.34
N PRO A 238 -5.19 32.03 -35.79
CA PRO A 238 -4.02 32.33 -36.60
C PRO A 238 -3.29 31.01 -36.91
N SER A 239 -3.13 30.73 -38.20
CA SER A 239 -2.34 29.62 -38.72
C SER A 239 -0.87 29.76 -38.34
N ILE A 240 -0.35 28.91 -37.46
CA ILE A 240 1.10 28.78 -37.23
C ILE A 240 1.67 27.83 -38.29
N ARG A 241 2.26 28.41 -39.34
CA ARG A 241 3.13 27.69 -40.29
C ARG A 241 4.48 27.43 -39.62
N TRP A 242 4.80 26.17 -39.38
CA TRP A 242 6.18 25.75 -39.13
C TRP A 242 6.89 25.59 -40.47
N ALA A 243 7.69 26.59 -40.85
CA ALA A 243 8.60 26.47 -41.98
C ALA A 243 9.75 25.54 -41.60
N THR A 244 9.75 24.33 -42.14
CA THR A 244 10.93 23.47 -42.20
C THR A 244 11.87 24.04 -43.25
N ASN A 245 13.11 24.33 -42.88
CA ASN A 245 14.14 24.63 -43.87
C ASN A 245 15.41 23.84 -43.55
N SER A 246 15.55 22.70 -44.22
CA SER A 246 16.82 22.02 -44.47
C SER A 246 17.15 22.22 -45.94
N SER A 247 18.03 23.19 -46.24
CA SER A 247 18.73 23.27 -47.53
C SER A 247 19.94 24.20 -47.45
N CYS A 248 21.11 23.58 -47.48
CA CYS A 248 22.31 23.97 -48.23
C CYS A 248 22.93 25.38 -48.11
N ARG A 249 24.23 25.36 -47.77
CA ARG A 249 25.40 26.12 -48.31
C ARG A 249 26.09 27.14 -47.39
N THR A 250 27.39 26.88 -47.29
CA THR A 250 28.53 27.73 -46.97
C THR A 250 28.50 29.13 -47.60
N ARG A 251 28.75 30.19 -46.82
CA ARG A 251 29.77 31.25 -47.10
C ARG A 251 29.72 32.41 -46.08
N ASP A 252 30.90 32.73 -45.55
CA ASP A 252 31.55 34.03 -45.31
C ASP A 252 30.83 35.28 -44.73
N HIS A 253 31.55 35.86 -43.75
CA HIS A 253 31.82 37.29 -43.47
C HIS A 253 30.87 38.19 -42.62
N LYS A 254 31.51 38.78 -41.57
CA LYS A 254 31.34 40.15 -40.95
C LYS A 254 29.95 40.44 -40.33
N GLY A 255 29.73 41.09 -39.18
CA GLY A 255 30.43 42.04 -38.31
C GLY A 255 29.38 43.03 -37.75
N TYR A 256 29.56 43.54 -36.52
CA TYR A 256 28.89 44.73 -35.89
C TYR A 256 27.42 44.60 -35.40
N GLN A 257 27.15 44.77 -34.09
CA GLN A 257 26.62 45.97 -33.35
C GLN A 257 25.13 46.29 -33.66
N MET A 258 24.24 46.79 -32.80
CA MET A 258 24.11 47.14 -31.37
C MET A 258 22.66 47.72 -31.21
N THR A 259 21.98 47.47 -30.08
CA THR A 259 20.89 48.29 -29.44
C THR A 259 19.65 48.82 -30.22
N SER A 260 18.43 48.54 -29.71
CA SER A 260 17.51 49.60 -29.20
C SER A 260 16.30 49.03 -28.43
N LEU A 261 15.97 49.71 -27.32
CA LEU A 261 14.80 49.58 -26.44
C LEU A 261 13.42 49.60 -27.16
N CYS A 262 12.44 48.95 -26.53
CA CYS A 262 11.13 49.57 -26.31
C CYS A 262 10.53 49.08 -24.98
N GLN A 263 10.35 50.01 -24.03
CA GLN A 263 9.57 49.83 -22.80
C GLN A 263 8.09 50.05 -23.11
N SER A 264 7.22 49.15 -22.65
CA SER A 264 5.87 49.51 -22.24
C SER A 264 5.40 48.60 -21.11
N THR A 265 5.10 49.23 -19.99
CA THR A 265 4.65 48.67 -18.71
C THR A 265 3.25 48.07 -18.83
N PHE A 266 3.06 46.81 -18.43
CA PHE A 266 1.77 46.32 -17.91
C PHE A 266 1.99 45.15 -16.93
N SER A 267 1.64 45.43 -15.67
CA SER A 267 1.15 44.52 -14.61
C SER A 267 1.11 43.00 -14.88
N GLY A 268 1.76 42.22 -14.00
CA GLY A 268 1.37 40.83 -13.69
C GLY A 268 2.48 39.79 -13.82
N THR A 269 2.96 39.30 -12.68
CA THR A 269 3.66 38.01 -12.45
C THR A 269 4.17 37.23 -13.67
N THR A 270 5.49 37.19 -13.86
CA THR A 270 6.15 36.19 -14.72
C THR A 270 7.24 35.45 -13.95
N LEU A 271 7.00 34.15 -13.77
CA LEU A 271 7.94 33.15 -13.29
C LEU A 271 8.94 32.89 -14.43
N THR A 272 10.21 33.28 -14.29
CA THR A 272 11.28 32.91 -15.24
C THR A 272 12.02 31.70 -14.70
N ALA A 273 11.79 30.53 -15.31
CA ALA A 273 12.60 29.34 -15.11
C ALA A 273 13.80 29.39 -16.08
N ASN A 274 14.94 29.89 -15.62
CA ASN A 274 16.21 29.70 -16.32
C ASN A 274 16.83 28.37 -15.88
N VAL A 275 16.73 27.35 -16.74
CA VAL A 275 17.54 26.14 -16.64
C VAL A 275 18.92 26.46 -17.19
N ALA A 276 19.86 26.78 -16.29
CA ALA A 276 21.28 26.84 -16.63
C ALA A 276 21.80 25.41 -16.84
N ALA A 277 22.08 25.05 -18.09
CA ALA A 277 22.78 23.83 -18.44
C ALA A 277 24.27 23.97 -18.07
N GLN A 278 24.71 23.29 -17.02
CA GLN A 278 26.13 23.17 -16.68
C GLN A 278 26.72 21.94 -17.38
N GLN A 279 27.58 22.20 -18.37
CA GLN A 279 28.47 21.22 -18.98
C GLN A 279 29.49 20.73 -17.95
N VAL A 280 29.55 19.42 -17.72
CA VAL A 280 30.70 18.77 -17.06
C VAL A 280 31.47 17.98 -18.11
N LEU A 281 32.71 18.40 -18.32
CA LEU A 281 33.72 17.78 -19.17
C LEU A 281 34.06 16.35 -18.68
N PHE A 282 34.09 15.39 -19.60
CA PHE A 282 34.80 14.11 -19.42
C PHE A 282 36.15 14.16 -20.16
N PRO A 283 37.26 13.65 -19.58
CA PRO A 283 38.51 13.50 -20.30
C PRO A 283 38.47 12.32 -21.28
N ARG A 284 39.02 12.55 -22.47
CA ARG A 284 39.34 11.54 -23.48
C ARG A 284 40.46 10.61 -22.99
N HIS A 285 40.26 9.30 -23.10
CA HIS A 285 41.18 8.34 -23.74
C HIS A 285 40.69 6.90 -23.50
N LEU A 286 40.20 6.23 -24.54
CA LEU A 286 40.80 5.02 -25.13
C LEU A 286 39.93 4.51 -26.27
N SER A 287 40.59 4.34 -27.41
CA SER A 287 40.07 3.93 -28.70
C SER A 287 39.81 2.41 -28.73
N GLY A 288 38.76 1.97 -29.42
CA GLY A 288 38.45 0.55 -29.58
C GLY A 288 37.10 0.30 -30.26
N THR A 289 37.11 0.38 -31.58
CA THR A 289 36.04 0.11 -32.56
C THR A 289 35.27 -1.19 -32.36
N LEU A 290 33.92 -1.11 -32.40
CA LEU A 290 33.04 -2.12 -33.02
C LEU A 290 31.70 -1.44 -33.37
N HIS A 291 31.42 -1.35 -34.67
CA HIS A 291 30.16 -0.88 -35.25
C HIS A 291 29.02 -1.87 -34.92
N ASN A 292 27.92 -1.37 -34.36
CA ASN A 292 26.58 -1.86 -34.68
C ASN A 292 25.59 -0.71 -34.45
N GLU A 293 24.94 -0.28 -35.53
CA GLU A 293 23.94 0.78 -35.52
C GLU A 293 22.64 0.30 -34.87
N GLY A 294 22.22 0.97 -33.80
CA GLY A 294 20.85 0.93 -33.30
C GLY A 294 20.12 2.22 -33.71
N PRO A 295 18.79 2.20 -33.89
CA PRO A 295 18.06 3.36 -34.36
C PRO A 295 18.13 4.51 -33.35
N THR A 296 18.36 5.71 -33.88
CA THR A 296 18.44 6.94 -33.08
C THR A 296 17.06 7.41 -32.62
N LEU A 297 17.04 8.19 -31.54
CA LEU A 297 15.87 8.76 -30.84
C LEU A 297 14.91 9.58 -31.75
N HIS A 298 15.28 9.83 -33.01
CA HIS A 298 14.46 10.56 -33.98
C HIS A 298 13.31 9.71 -34.56
N ASP A 299 13.44 8.38 -34.56
CA ASP A 299 12.43 7.49 -35.16
C ASP A 299 11.24 7.18 -34.22
N PHE A 300 11.31 7.56 -32.95
CA PHE A 300 10.25 7.29 -31.96
C PHE A 300 9.15 8.35 -31.88
N LEU A 301 9.27 9.47 -32.59
CA LEU A 301 8.38 10.63 -32.43
C LEU A 301 7.33 10.81 -33.54
N PHE A 302 7.26 9.92 -34.52
CA PHE A 302 6.21 9.95 -35.54
C PHE A 302 5.56 8.57 -35.66
N LEU A 303 4.51 8.30 -34.88
CA LEU A 303 3.40 7.39 -35.23
C LEU A 303 2.26 7.58 -34.20
N GLY A 304 1.22 8.30 -34.61
CA GLY A 304 -0.02 8.52 -33.86
C GLY A 304 -0.98 7.34 -33.91
N SER A 305 -2.01 7.37 -33.04
CA SER A 305 -2.82 6.24 -32.58
C SER A 305 -3.80 5.59 -33.57
N GLU A 306 -3.63 5.70 -34.89
CA GLU A 306 -4.53 5.04 -35.86
C GLU A 306 -3.83 4.13 -36.91
N GLY A 307 -2.53 3.85 -36.77
CA GLY A 307 -1.77 3.04 -37.74
C GLY A 307 -1.66 1.53 -37.50
N ILE A 308 -2.18 0.97 -36.39
CA ILE A 308 -1.88 -0.43 -35.97
C ILE A 308 -2.92 -1.45 -36.47
N LYS A 309 -3.55 -1.22 -37.64
CA LYS A 309 -4.49 -2.19 -38.23
C LYS A 309 -4.13 -2.70 -39.63
N ALA A 310 -2.98 -2.34 -40.19
CA ALA A 310 -2.63 -2.76 -41.54
C ALA A 310 -1.15 -3.12 -41.70
N ILE A 311 -0.69 -4.22 -41.09
CA ILE A 311 0.50 -4.95 -41.58
C ILE A 311 0.24 -6.46 -41.38
N ALA A 312 -0.30 -7.11 -42.40
CA ALA A 312 -0.12 -8.54 -42.60
C ALA A 312 1.21 -8.74 -43.34
N PRO A 313 2.10 -9.69 -42.95
CA PRO A 313 3.39 -9.80 -43.62
C PRO A 313 3.25 -10.60 -44.92
N HIS A 314 3.59 -9.96 -46.04
CA HIS A 314 4.01 -10.66 -47.24
C HIS A 314 5.41 -11.25 -47.03
N SER A 315 5.57 -12.45 -47.58
CA SER A 315 6.74 -13.31 -47.64
C SER A 315 8.07 -12.64 -48.00
N HIS A 316 9.09 -12.83 -47.16
CA HIS A 316 10.38 -13.39 -47.59
C HIS A 316 11.15 -13.93 -46.38
N GLY A 317 11.67 -15.14 -46.53
CA GLY A 317 12.30 -15.90 -45.46
C GLY A 317 13.61 -15.31 -44.97
N THR A 318 13.77 -15.26 -43.65
CA THR A 318 15.00 -15.59 -42.90
C THR A 318 14.64 -15.59 -41.41
N ASP A 319 15.11 -16.65 -40.74
CA ASP A 319 14.97 -17.06 -39.33
C ASP A 319 14.40 -16.08 -38.29
N LEU A 320 13.22 -16.42 -37.76
CA LEU A 320 12.57 -15.74 -36.63
C LEU A 320 12.25 -16.72 -35.49
N HIS A 321 13.29 -17.31 -34.90
CA HIS A 321 13.20 -18.08 -33.65
C HIS A 321 13.76 -17.30 -32.45
N ARG A 322 13.26 -16.08 -32.17
CA ARG A 322 13.52 -15.43 -30.86
C ARG A 322 12.63 -14.23 -30.51
N ALA A 323 11.30 -14.36 -30.49
CA ALA A 323 10.47 -13.38 -29.76
C ALA A 323 9.08 -13.89 -29.25
N PRO A 324 8.96 -14.96 -28.43
CA PRO A 324 7.66 -15.33 -27.84
C PRO A 324 7.37 -14.67 -26.48
N SER A 325 8.33 -13.99 -25.85
CA SER A 325 8.20 -13.55 -24.45
C SER A 325 7.34 -12.30 -24.31
N ILE A 326 7.60 -11.22 -25.06
CA ILE A 326 6.91 -9.94 -24.82
C ILE A 326 5.41 -10.02 -25.16
N ALA A 327 5.05 -10.70 -26.27
CA ALA A 327 3.65 -10.87 -26.68
C ALA A 327 2.82 -11.69 -25.67
N ARG A 328 3.40 -12.74 -25.07
CA ARG A 328 2.75 -13.52 -24.01
C ARG A 328 2.57 -12.74 -22.71
N TYR A 329 3.47 -11.82 -22.38
CA TYR A 329 3.35 -11.00 -21.16
C TYR A 329 2.31 -9.89 -21.30
N VAL A 330 2.20 -9.26 -22.49
CA VAL A 330 1.13 -8.30 -22.78
C VAL A 330 -0.24 -9.01 -22.79
N ALA A 331 -0.33 -10.17 -23.44
CA ALA A 331 -1.55 -10.98 -23.44
C ALA A 331 -1.96 -11.49 -22.04
N LYS A 332 -1.00 -11.78 -21.16
CA LYS A 332 -1.25 -12.22 -19.77
C LYS A 332 -1.66 -11.06 -18.85
N ALA A 333 -1.15 -9.85 -19.10
CA ALA A 333 -1.59 -8.64 -18.41
C ALA A 333 -3.04 -8.28 -18.81
N ASP A 334 -3.35 -8.36 -20.10
CA ASP A 334 -4.71 -8.15 -20.62
C ASP A 334 -5.69 -9.24 -20.12
N ALA A 335 -5.25 -10.50 -19.99
CA ALA A 335 -6.07 -11.58 -19.45
C ALA A 335 -6.41 -11.41 -17.95
N THR A 336 -5.52 -10.83 -17.13
CA THR A 336 -5.80 -10.52 -15.71
C THR A 336 -6.69 -9.30 -15.48
N ASP A 337 -6.81 -8.40 -16.46
CA ASP A 337 -7.80 -7.32 -16.44
C ASP A 337 -9.14 -7.75 -17.08
N ALA A 338 -9.15 -8.77 -17.94
CA ALA A 338 -10.34 -9.33 -18.57
C ALA A 338 -11.28 -10.10 -17.61
N GLU A 339 -10.76 -10.63 -16.49
CA GLU A 339 -11.57 -11.32 -15.46
C GLU A 339 -12.23 -10.39 -14.42
N ARG A 340 -11.89 -9.09 -14.41
CA ARG A 340 -12.48 -8.14 -13.45
C ARG A 340 -13.80 -7.62 -14.02
N PRO A 341 -14.85 -7.48 -13.19
CA PRO A 341 -16.09 -6.86 -13.66
C PRO A 341 -15.75 -5.49 -14.25
N VAL A 342 -16.17 -5.28 -15.50
CA VAL A 342 -15.95 -4.02 -16.21
C VAL A 342 -16.66 -2.92 -15.42
N GLN A 343 -15.89 -2.06 -14.75
CA GLN A 343 -16.45 -0.89 -14.06
C GLN A 343 -17.12 0.02 -15.08
N THR A 344 -18.33 0.46 -14.78
CA THR A 344 -19.03 1.49 -15.54
C THR A 344 -18.25 2.80 -15.50
N LYS A 345 -18.41 3.67 -16.51
CA LYS A 345 -17.79 5.01 -16.51
C LYS A 345 -18.14 5.81 -15.25
N LYS A 346 -19.35 5.64 -14.72
CA LYS A 346 -19.81 6.23 -13.47
C LYS A 346 -19.02 5.70 -12.26
N GLN A 347 -18.85 4.38 -12.13
CA GLN A 347 -18.04 3.78 -11.05
C GLN A 347 -16.58 4.27 -11.07
N VAL A 348 -15.99 4.44 -12.25
CA VAL A 348 -14.62 4.99 -12.38
C VAL A 348 -14.56 6.45 -11.93
N LEU A 349 -15.56 7.24 -12.31
CA LEU A 349 -15.64 8.65 -11.92
C LEU A 349 -15.88 8.80 -10.40
N ASP A 350 -16.81 8.04 -9.84
CA ASP A 350 -17.10 7.98 -8.41
C ASP A 350 -15.85 7.56 -7.61
N ALA A 351 -15.07 6.59 -8.11
CA ALA A 351 -13.81 6.18 -7.49
C ALA A 351 -12.75 7.31 -7.48
N ARG A 352 -12.71 8.13 -8.54
CA ARG A 352 -11.79 9.29 -8.60
C ARG A 352 -12.23 10.38 -7.63
N PHE A 353 -13.53 10.67 -7.55
CA PHE A 353 -14.06 11.65 -6.59
C PHE A 353 -13.87 11.21 -5.14
N GLN A 354 -14.15 9.94 -4.80
CA GLN A 354 -13.93 9.40 -3.46
C GLN A 354 -12.43 9.43 -3.09
N PHE A 355 -11.54 9.07 -4.03
CA PHE A 355 -10.09 9.19 -3.81
C PHE A 355 -9.64 10.65 -3.60
N ALA A 356 -10.12 11.59 -4.42
CA ALA A 356 -9.80 13.00 -4.28
C ALA A 356 -10.31 13.58 -2.95
N ALA A 357 -11.50 13.19 -2.52
CA ALA A 357 -12.06 13.56 -1.22
C ALA A 357 -11.20 13.05 -0.06
N CYS A 358 -10.63 11.85 -0.15
CA CYS A 358 -9.67 11.34 0.83
C CYS A 358 -8.34 12.11 0.86
N CYS A 359 -7.95 12.81 -0.21
CA CYS A 359 -6.69 13.56 -0.26
C CYS A 359 -6.74 14.89 0.52
N VAL A 360 -7.92 15.52 0.61
CA VAL A 360 -8.07 16.84 1.25
C VAL A 360 -7.76 16.82 2.76
N PRO A 361 -8.26 15.84 3.55
CA PRO A 361 -7.86 15.72 4.96
C PRO A 361 -6.36 15.53 5.16
N LEU A 362 -5.68 14.72 4.32
CA LEU A 362 -4.22 14.56 4.44
C LEU A 362 -3.45 15.83 4.10
N PHE A 363 -3.94 16.63 3.16
CA PHE A 363 -3.37 17.94 2.89
C PHE A 363 -3.47 18.86 4.11
N LEU A 364 -4.64 18.87 4.78
CA LEU A 364 -4.88 19.64 6.00
C LEU A 364 -4.00 19.16 7.16
N ALA A 365 -3.85 17.85 7.34
CA ALA A 365 -2.96 17.27 8.35
C ALA A 365 -1.50 17.71 8.13
N GLY A 366 -1.00 17.59 6.89
CA GLY A 366 0.34 18.08 6.55
C GLY A 366 0.49 19.58 6.79
N ARG A 367 -0.54 20.37 6.48
CA ARG A 367 -0.53 21.81 6.75
C ARG A 367 -0.47 22.11 8.23
N ASN A 368 -1.22 21.39 9.05
CA ASN A 368 -1.22 21.53 10.51
C ASN A 368 0.16 21.25 11.10
N ASP A 369 0.76 20.11 10.75
CA ASP A 369 2.03 19.65 11.33
C ASP A 369 3.19 20.62 11.07
N ALA A 370 3.21 21.20 9.86
CA ALA A 370 4.27 22.12 9.46
C ALA A 370 3.99 23.60 9.83
N ALA A 371 2.77 23.97 10.20
CA ALA A 371 2.41 25.36 10.54
C ALA A 371 3.12 25.85 11.80
N LEU A 372 3.28 24.96 12.78
CA LEU A 372 3.66 25.35 14.13
C LEU A 372 5.10 25.88 14.19
N GLY A 373 6.04 25.31 13.44
CA GLY A 373 7.46 25.69 13.52
C GLY A 373 7.74 27.17 13.28
N PRO A 374 7.31 27.74 12.13
CA PRO A 374 7.45 29.18 11.88
C PRO A 374 6.66 30.08 12.84
N LEU A 375 5.58 29.57 13.44
CA LEU A 375 4.74 30.32 14.37
C LEU A 375 5.25 30.27 15.81
N LEU A 376 6.06 29.28 16.21
CA LEU A 376 6.54 29.12 17.58
C LEU A 376 7.20 30.39 18.15
N PRO A 377 8.17 31.03 17.47
CA PRO A 377 8.75 32.28 17.97
C PRO A 377 7.72 33.38 18.20
N ARG A 378 6.71 33.46 17.31
CA ARG A 378 5.64 34.45 17.40
C ARG A 378 4.71 34.15 18.57
N ILE A 379 4.28 32.90 18.74
CA ILE A 379 3.46 32.43 19.86
C ILE A 379 4.18 32.71 21.19
N GLN A 380 5.47 32.39 21.29
CA GLN A 380 6.28 32.69 22.48
C GLN A 380 6.30 34.19 22.80
N SER A 381 6.44 35.04 21.77
CA SER A 381 6.47 36.50 21.95
C SER A 381 5.12 37.10 22.35
N VAL A 382 4.00 36.59 21.81
CA VAL A 382 2.65 37.14 22.01
C VAL A 382 2.06 36.69 23.34
N TYR A 383 2.28 35.44 23.71
CA TYR A 383 1.76 34.88 24.97
C TYR A 383 2.76 34.97 26.13
N HIS A 384 3.98 35.46 25.88
CA HIS A 384 5.05 35.58 26.87
C HIS A 384 5.37 34.24 27.56
N VAL A 385 5.45 33.17 26.78
CA VAL A 385 5.68 31.80 27.27
C VAL A 385 7.06 31.27 26.91
N GLY A 386 7.67 30.51 27.82
CA GLY A 386 8.95 29.85 27.62
C GLY A 386 8.87 28.58 26.74
N PHE A 387 10.04 27.99 26.46
CA PHE A 387 10.17 26.81 25.59
C PHE A 387 9.34 25.61 26.09
N SER A 388 9.37 25.31 27.39
CA SER A 388 8.59 24.18 27.94
C SER A 388 7.08 24.38 27.82
N VAL A 389 6.59 25.60 28.09
CA VAL A 389 5.16 25.90 28.10
C VAL A 389 4.61 25.88 26.68
N VAL A 390 5.30 26.49 25.71
CA VAL A 390 4.87 26.45 24.31
C VAL A 390 4.90 25.02 23.75
N SER A 391 5.76 24.16 24.28
CA SER A 391 5.83 22.76 23.87
C SER A 391 4.61 21.92 24.24
N LEU A 392 3.78 22.40 25.18
CA LEU A 392 2.52 21.75 25.53
C LEU A 392 1.58 21.68 24.32
N LEU A 393 1.75 22.52 23.30
CA LEU A 393 0.99 22.45 22.05
C LEU A 393 1.21 21.11 21.33
N PHE A 394 2.45 20.61 21.26
CA PHE A 394 2.75 19.29 20.68
C PHE A 394 2.13 18.15 21.48
N VAL A 395 2.24 18.23 22.81
CA VAL A 395 1.70 17.22 23.73
C VAL A 395 0.19 17.16 23.64
N LEU A 396 -0.49 18.31 23.67
CA LEU A 396 -1.95 18.39 23.63
C LEU A 396 -2.48 17.95 22.27
N ALA A 397 -1.83 18.30 21.17
CA ALA A 397 -2.18 17.77 19.85
C ALA A 397 -2.11 16.24 19.81
N CYS A 398 -1.06 15.65 20.39
CA CYS A 398 -0.92 14.19 20.46
C CYS A 398 -1.93 13.53 21.40
N LEU A 399 -2.20 14.12 22.57
CA LEU A 399 -3.24 13.62 23.47
C LEU A 399 -4.61 13.67 22.79
N GLY A 400 -4.87 14.72 22.02
CA GLY A 400 -6.03 14.85 21.17
C GLY A 400 -6.10 13.74 20.15
N PHE A 401 -4.99 13.49 19.43
CA PHE A 401 -4.91 12.42 18.43
C PHE A 401 -5.17 11.04 19.05
N ILE A 402 -4.51 10.73 20.17
CA ILE A 402 -4.70 9.47 20.93
C ILE A 402 -6.16 9.33 21.34
N THR A 403 -6.76 10.39 21.89
CA THR A 403 -8.17 10.40 22.29
C THR A 403 -9.08 10.16 21.09
N GLY A 404 -8.85 10.86 19.98
CA GLY A 404 -9.62 10.73 18.75
C GLY A 404 -9.55 9.32 18.18
N ALA A 405 -8.38 8.71 18.12
CA ALA A 405 -8.19 7.34 17.66
C ALA A 405 -8.90 6.31 18.57
N LEU A 406 -8.83 6.49 19.89
CA LEU A 406 -9.52 5.62 20.85
C LEU A 406 -11.05 5.75 20.76
N VAL A 407 -11.56 6.97 20.62
CA VAL A 407 -13.00 7.27 20.48
C VAL A 407 -13.52 6.84 19.11
N ASN A 408 -12.70 6.92 18.06
CA ASN A 408 -13.05 6.57 16.70
C ASN A 408 -13.45 5.10 16.57
N VAL A 409 -12.80 4.18 17.29
CA VAL A 409 -13.10 2.74 17.22
C VAL A 409 -14.57 2.41 17.51
N PRO A 410 -15.13 2.72 18.70
CA PRO A 410 -16.54 2.46 18.98
C PRO A 410 -17.48 3.36 18.16
N LEU A 411 -17.02 4.54 17.73
CA LEU A 411 -17.84 5.49 16.99
C LEU A 411 -18.01 5.08 15.52
N SER A 412 -16.97 4.50 14.89
CA SER A 412 -17.02 4.00 13.51
C SER A 412 -17.98 2.84 13.37
N ASP A 413 -18.07 1.97 14.38
CA ASP A 413 -19.00 0.84 14.39
C ASP A 413 -20.46 1.31 14.49
N LYS A 414 -20.71 2.36 15.28
CA LYS A 414 -22.07 2.87 15.53
C LYS A 414 -22.57 3.83 14.45
N LEU A 415 -21.71 4.74 13.99
CA LEU A 415 -22.10 5.84 13.11
C LEU A 415 -21.72 5.60 11.64
N GLY A 416 -20.80 4.69 11.37
CA GLY A 416 -20.30 4.42 10.03
C GLY A 416 -19.29 5.46 9.52
N PHE A 417 -18.45 5.03 8.58
CA PHE A 417 -17.34 5.77 7.98
C PHE A 417 -17.68 7.22 7.58
N GLY A 418 -18.70 7.43 6.73
CA GLY A 418 -19.00 8.76 6.20
C GLY A 418 -19.41 9.78 7.26
N LYS A 419 -20.09 9.36 8.35
CA LYS A 419 -20.44 10.27 9.45
C LYS A 419 -19.23 10.60 10.29
N VAL A 420 -18.37 9.63 10.58
CA VAL A 420 -17.19 9.82 11.41
C VAL A 420 -16.16 10.74 10.73
N MET A 421 -15.96 10.59 9.41
CA MET A 421 -15.14 11.52 8.62
C MET A 421 -15.62 12.97 8.77
N VAL A 422 -16.93 13.20 8.67
CA VAL A 422 -17.52 14.54 8.81
C VAL A 422 -17.39 15.06 10.24
N ILE A 423 -17.62 14.22 11.27
CA ILE A 423 -17.43 14.62 12.67
C ILE A 423 -15.99 15.04 12.92
N GLY A 424 -15.00 14.29 12.41
CA GLY A 424 -13.59 14.66 12.52
C GLY A 424 -13.29 16.02 11.89
N SER A 425 -13.81 16.26 10.68
CA SER A 425 -13.68 17.57 10.01
C SER A 425 -14.36 18.71 10.78
N LEU A 426 -15.49 18.45 11.45
CA LEU A 426 -16.15 19.44 12.31
C LEU A 426 -15.32 19.78 13.55
N PHE A 427 -14.62 18.81 14.15
CA PHE A 427 -13.67 19.08 15.23
C PHE A 427 -12.55 20.02 14.77
N GLU A 428 -12.03 19.86 13.55
CA GLU A 428 -11.04 20.78 12.98
C GLU A 428 -11.62 22.17 12.72
N VAL A 429 -12.85 22.29 12.21
CA VAL A 429 -13.55 23.57 12.05
C VAL A 429 -13.66 24.30 13.40
N VAL A 430 -14.06 23.59 14.46
CA VAL A 430 -14.12 24.15 15.82
C VAL A 430 -12.74 24.56 16.30
N ALA A 431 -11.73 23.69 16.14
CA ALA A 431 -10.37 23.97 16.57
C ALA A 431 -9.81 25.23 15.89
N TYR A 432 -9.86 25.33 14.56
CA TYR A 432 -9.36 26.49 13.84
C TYR A 432 -10.17 27.77 14.16
N SER A 433 -11.49 27.66 14.39
CA SER A 433 -12.31 28.79 14.86
C SER A 433 -11.84 29.34 16.20
N LEU A 434 -11.38 28.48 17.11
CA LEU A 434 -10.79 28.89 18.40
C LEU A 434 -9.39 29.48 18.25
N MET A 435 -8.62 29.06 17.25
CA MET A 435 -7.25 29.55 17.00
C MET A 435 -7.21 30.94 16.34
N VAL A 436 -8.17 31.27 15.46
CA VAL A 436 -8.25 32.56 14.74
C VAL A 436 -8.22 33.78 15.67
N PRO A 437 -9.04 33.88 16.73
CA PRO A 437 -9.07 35.05 17.61
C PRO A 437 -7.81 35.22 18.50
N ALA A 438 -6.85 34.29 18.46
CA ALA A 438 -5.67 34.30 19.33
C ALA A 438 -6.02 34.43 20.83
N LEU A 439 -6.98 33.62 21.29
CA LEU A 439 -7.39 33.54 22.69
C LEU A 439 -6.23 33.17 23.62
N PRO A 440 -6.35 33.34 24.96
CA PRO A 440 -5.28 33.04 25.91
C PRO A 440 -4.66 31.66 25.69
N PHE A 441 -3.36 31.53 26.00
CA PHE A 441 -2.58 30.33 25.70
C PHE A 441 -3.23 29.00 26.09
N PRO A 442 -3.90 28.83 27.26
CA PRO A 442 -4.60 27.58 27.58
C PRO A 442 -5.69 27.22 26.57
N VAL A 443 -6.42 28.20 26.05
CA VAL A 443 -7.46 27.98 25.03
C VAL A 443 -6.82 27.58 23.70
N LEU A 444 -5.67 28.18 23.34
CA LEU A 444 -4.90 27.76 22.18
C LEU A 444 -4.45 26.30 22.32
N ALA A 445 -3.96 25.89 23.49
CA ALA A 445 -3.58 24.51 23.76
C ALA A 445 -4.77 23.52 23.66
N ILE A 446 -5.94 23.91 24.19
CA ILE A 446 -7.18 23.14 24.05
C ILE A 446 -7.59 23.05 22.57
N ALA A 447 -7.45 24.12 21.80
CA ALA A 447 -7.74 24.09 20.37
C ALA A 447 -6.83 23.09 19.63
N TYR A 448 -5.53 23.00 19.98
CA TYR A 448 -4.63 21.98 19.43
C TYR A 448 -5.05 20.55 19.83
N PHE A 449 -5.53 20.35 21.05
CA PHE A 449 -6.11 19.05 21.48
C PHE A 449 -7.34 18.68 20.64
N ILE A 450 -8.29 19.61 20.47
CA ILE A 450 -9.48 19.41 19.63
C ILE A 450 -9.08 19.12 18.18
N ASN A 451 -8.08 19.84 17.66
CA ASN A 451 -7.56 19.60 16.31
C ASN A 451 -6.98 18.19 16.17
N GLY A 452 -6.22 17.73 17.17
CA GLY A 452 -5.69 16.37 17.22
C GLY A 452 -6.79 15.31 17.16
N ILE A 453 -7.91 15.51 17.86
CA ILE A 453 -9.08 14.62 17.77
C ILE A 453 -9.62 14.58 16.34
N GLY A 454 -9.80 15.74 15.72
CA GLY A 454 -10.33 15.87 14.36
C GLY A 454 -9.47 15.19 13.30
N ILE A 455 -8.15 15.41 13.37
CA ILE A 455 -7.16 14.75 12.50
C ILE A 455 -7.22 13.25 12.71
N ALA A 456 -7.16 12.78 13.97
CA ALA A 456 -7.21 11.35 14.26
C ALA A 456 -8.49 10.70 13.74
N MET A 457 -9.67 11.29 13.91
CA MET A 457 -10.93 10.70 13.42
C MET A 457 -10.97 10.57 11.89
N GLN A 458 -10.38 11.52 11.16
CA GLN A 458 -10.25 11.46 9.70
C GLN A 458 -9.10 10.54 9.24
N GLU A 459 -8.12 10.33 10.11
CA GLU A 459 -6.97 9.46 9.89
C GLU A 459 -7.07 8.13 10.66
N SER A 460 -8.20 7.68 11.21
CA SER A 460 -8.27 6.44 12.03
C SER A 460 -9.19 5.40 11.42
N LEU A 461 -8.65 4.28 10.95
CA LEU A 461 -9.33 3.24 10.17
C LEU A 461 -10.71 2.84 10.75
N PRO A 462 -11.77 2.71 9.93
CA PRO A 462 -12.95 1.99 10.39
C PRO A 462 -12.60 0.52 10.56
N ARG A 463 -12.87 -0.02 11.74
CA ARG A 463 -12.90 -1.45 11.96
C ARG A 463 -14.07 -1.99 11.13
N SER A 464 -13.81 -2.63 9.99
CA SER A 464 -14.86 -3.42 9.33
C SER A 464 -15.12 -4.67 10.17
N GLY A 465 -15.88 -4.52 11.26
CA GLY A 465 -16.64 -5.61 11.86
C GLY A 465 -16.25 -6.15 13.24
N CYS A 466 -16.04 -5.33 14.29
CA CYS A 466 -15.92 -5.91 15.63
C CYS A 466 -16.64 -5.13 16.73
N SER A 467 -17.83 -5.62 17.06
CA SER A 467 -18.50 -5.38 18.32
C SER A 467 -17.73 -6.05 19.48
N GLY A 468 -16.85 -5.32 20.14
CA GLY A 468 -16.15 -5.81 21.33
C GLY A 468 -15.32 -4.73 22.03
N ALA A 469 -15.87 -4.14 23.09
CA ALA A 469 -15.18 -3.20 23.96
C ALA A 469 -14.20 -3.96 24.89
N SER A 470 -12.97 -4.18 24.45
CA SER A 470 -11.78 -4.31 25.30
C SER A 470 -10.56 -4.62 24.43
N ASP A 471 -9.47 -3.92 24.73
CA ASP A 471 -8.12 -4.09 24.18
C ASP A 471 -7.85 -3.32 22.86
N HIS A 472 -7.19 -2.17 23.01
CA HIS A 472 -6.90 -1.18 21.97
C HIS A 472 -5.52 -1.44 21.32
N ALA A 473 -5.49 -1.82 20.03
CA ALA A 473 -4.39 -1.42 19.13
C ALA A 473 -4.90 -0.40 18.14
N PHE A 474 -4.21 0.74 18.15
CA PHE A 474 -4.31 1.82 17.19
C PHE A 474 -4.19 1.28 15.76
N GLN A 475 -5.19 1.61 14.93
CA GLN A 475 -5.12 1.45 13.49
C GLN A 475 -5.45 2.79 12.85
N ASP A 476 -4.41 3.60 12.65
CA ASP A 476 -4.47 4.83 11.88
C ASP A 476 -4.77 4.47 10.41
N ALA A 477 -5.88 5.00 9.87
CA ALA A 477 -6.09 5.56 8.52
C ALA A 477 -7.50 5.32 7.92
N GLN A 478 -8.51 6.21 8.11
CA GLN A 478 -9.76 6.11 7.33
C GLN A 478 -9.52 6.35 5.84
N ALA A 479 -8.81 7.42 5.51
CA ALA A 479 -8.45 7.76 4.14
C ALA A 479 -7.47 6.75 3.53
N SER A 480 -6.33 6.47 4.17
CA SER A 480 -5.34 5.52 3.64
C SER A 480 -5.84 4.08 3.65
N GLY A 481 -6.70 3.69 4.60
CA GLY A 481 -7.36 2.40 4.61
C GLY A 481 -8.37 2.23 3.47
N TYR A 482 -9.21 3.25 3.23
CA TYR A 482 -10.10 3.28 2.06
C TYR A 482 -9.30 3.19 0.75
N VAL A 483 -8.20 3.93 0.62
CA VAL A 483 -7.33 3.88 -0.55
C VAL A 483 -6.60 2.54 -0.69
N ALA A 484 -6.19 1.93 0.42
CA ALA A 484 -5.56 0.61 0.45
C ALA A 484 -6.53 -0.52 0.09
N ALA A 485 -7.83 -0.35 0.37
CA ALA A 485 -8.87 -1.28 -0.04
C ALA A 485 -9.11 -1.27 -1.56
N LEU A 486 -8.61 -0.24 -2.28
CA LEU A 486 -8.84 -0.13 -3.72
C LEU A 486 -8.07 -1.20 -4.51
N GLU A 487 -8.79 -2.13 -5.17
CA GLU A 487 -8.18 -3.22 -5.96
C GLU A 487 -7.32 -2.76 -7.15
N ARG A 488 -7.52 -1.52 -7.63
CA ARG A 488 -6.78 -0.93 -8.76
C ARG A 488 -5.82 0.15 -8.29
N ASN A 489 -4.52 -0.10 -8.53
CA ASN A 489 -3.41 0.83 -8.30
C ASN A 489 -3.29 1.30 -6.83
N ALA A 490 -3.59 0.43 -5.86
CA ALA A 490 -3.55 0.76 -4.43
C ALA A 490 -2.21 1.39 -4.02
N GLU A 491 -1.09 0.77 -4.42
CA GLU A 491 0.27 1.23 -4.09
C GLU A 491 0.56 2.64 -4.62
N ALA A 492 0.22 2.90 -5.89
CA ALA A 492 0.42 4.22 -6.50
C ALA A 492 -0.48 5.29 -5.88
N LYS A 493 -1.74 4.93 -5.54
CA LYS A 493 -2.68 5.83 -4.88
C LYS A 493 -2.28 6.13 -3.44
N MET A 494 -1.75 5.14 -2.70
CA MET A 494 -1.18 5.33 -1.36
C MET A 494 0.05 6.25 -1.42
N GLY A 495 0.92 6.07 -2.41
CA GLY A 495 2.05 6.98 -2.65
C GLY A 495 1.61 8.41 -2.94
N LEU A 496 0.58 8.59 -3.77
CA LEU A 496 0.00 9.90 -4.09
C LEU A 496 -0.63 10.56 -2.86
N LEU A 497 -1.33 9.79 -2.02
CA LEU A 497 -1.93 10.28 -0.77
C LEU A 497 -0.88 10.90 0.16
N HIS A 498 0.26 10.23 0.34
CA HIS A 498 1.37 10.74 1.14
C HIS A 498 2.16 11.87 0.46
N ALA A 499 2.12 11.97 -0.87
CA ALA A 499 2.66 13.12 -1.58
C ALA A 499 1.80 14.38 -1.32
N VAL A 500 0.47 14.23 -1.29
CA VAL A 500 -0.46 15.32 -0.96
C VAL A 500 -0.26 15.82 0.48
N TYR A 501 -0.03 14.92 1.45
CA TYR A 501 0.40 15.31 2.80
C TYR A 501 1.67 16.16 2.75
N GLY A 502 2.70 15.72 2.00
CA GLY A 502 3.95 16.46 1.82
C GLY A 502 3.74 17.83 1.19
N ALA A 503 2.82 17.96 0.24
CA ALA A 503 2.44 19.23 -0.36
C ALA A 503 1.80 20.18 0.67
N GLY A 504 0.91 19.67 1.52
CA GLY A 504 0.34 20.43 2.65
C GLY A 504 1.42 20.95 3.60
N ALA A 505 2.37 20.06 3.95
CA ALA A 505 3.50 20.38 4.81
C ALA A 505 4.48 21.40 4.20
N LEU A 506 4.63 21.43 2.87
CA LEU A 506 5.42 22.46 2.18
C LEU A 506 4.68 23.81 2.13
N CYS A 507 3.38 23.81 1.85
CA CYS A 507 2.58 25.03 1.72
C CYS A 507 2.43 25.79 3.05
N SER A 508 2.46 25.08 4.18
CA SER A 508 2.18 25.70 5.48
C SER A 508 3.25 26.68 5.93
N PRO A 509 4.56 26.34 5.95
CA PRO A 509 5.58 27.29 6.36
C PRO A 509 5.68 28.50 5.44
N LEU A 510 5.40 28.34 4.13
CA LEU A 510 5.39 29.46 3.18
C LEU A 510 4.38 30.54 3.59
N ALA A 511 3.18 30.13 4.00
CA ALA A 511 2.14 31.04 4.47
C ALA A 511 2.36 31.49 5.93
N ALA A 512 2.67 30.55 6.83
CA ALA A 512 2.87 30.84 8.26
C ALA A 512 4.01 31.83 8.51
N THR A 513 5.09 31.76 7.73
CA THR A 513 6.23 32.70 7.83
C THR A 513 5.82 34.14 7.55
N GLN A 514 4.91 34.36 6.60
CA GLN A 514 4.42 35.71 6.28
C GLN A 514 3.49 36.22 7.37
N PHE A 515 2.52 35.40 7.79
CA PHE A 515 1.59 35.79 8.86
C PHE A 515 2.30 36.05 10.20
N ALA A 516 3.37 35.32 10.51
CA ALA A 516 4.15 35.49 11.75
C ALA A 516 4.67 36.94 11.94
N GLN A 517 4.84 37.69 10.84
CA GLN A 517 5.38 39.05 10.85
C GLN A 517 4.30 40.12 11.11
N HIS A 518 3.03 39.76 10.94
CA HIS A 518 1.93 40.71 11.08
C HIS A 518 1.35 40.71 12.51
N LYS A 519 0.62 41.79 12.85
CA LYS A 519 -0.12 41.89 14.12
C LYS A 519 -1.12 40.74 14.26
N HIS A 520 -1.85 40.45 13.18
CA HIS A 520 -2.87 39.40 13.11
C HIS A 520 -2.27 38.07 12.63
N TRP A 521 -1.22 37.59 13.29
CA TRP A 521 -0.51 36.36 12.92
C TRP A 521 -1.40 35.11 12.93
N SER A 522 -2.44 35.09 13.77
CA SER A 522 -3.41 34.00 13.86
C SER A 522 -4.33 33.89 12.64
N PHE A 523 -4.35 34.88 11.73
CA PHE A 523 -5.16 34.81 10.51
C PHE A 523 -4.68 33.71 9.55
N GLN A 524 -3.48 33.15 9.73
CA GLN A 524 -3.08 31.93 9.07
C GLN A 524 -4.07 30.77 9.34
N TYR A 525 -4.66 30.71 10.53
CA TYR A 525 -5.69 29.71 10.86
C TYR A 525 -7.03 29.96 10.16
N LEU A 526 -7.28 31.18 9.65
CA LEU A 526 -8.46 31.46 8.82
C LEU A 526 -8.38 30.73 7.47
N VAL A 527 -7.15 30.61 6.92
CA VAL A 527 -6.90 29.81 5.71
C VAL A 527 -7.17 28.33 6.00
N SER A 528 -6.69 27.81 7.13
CA SER A 528 -6.96 26.42 7.54
C SER A 528 -8.45 26.18 7.82
N LEU A 529 -9.15 27.14 8.43
CA LEU A 529 -10.59 27.10 8.67
C LEU A 529 -11.39 27.07 7.37
N GLY A 530 -11.04 27.93 6.40
CA GLY A 530 -11.68 27.92 5.09
C GLY A 530 -11.50 26.57 4.38
N LEU A 531 -10.29 26.02 4.40
CA LEU A 531 -9.99 24.70 3.84
C LEU A 531 -10.72 23.57 4.58
N SER A 532 -10.86 23.61 5.91
CA SER A 532 -11.59 22.59 6.66
C SER A 532 -13.11 22.66 6.46
N ILE A 533 -13.68 23.85 6.24
CA ILE A 533 -15.09 24.00 5.83
C ILE A 533 -15.29 23.38 4.44
N VAL A 534 -14.41 23.70 3.49
CA VAL A 534 -14.45 23.09 2.13
C VAL A 534 -14.30 21.58 2.21
N ASN A 535 -13.36 21.07 3.02
CA ASN A 535 -13.20 19.64 3.28
C ASN A 535 -14.49 19.01 3.80
N THR A 536 -15.13 19.63 4.79
CA THR A 536 -16.41 19.17 5.35
C THR A 536 -17.48 19.06 4.26
N LEU A 537 -17.62 20.08 3.41
CA LEU A 537 -18.58 20.07 2.29
C LEU A 537 -18.26 18.98 1.26
N ILE A 538 -16.99 18.77 0.92
CA ILE A 538 -16.54 17.71 0.02
C ILE A 538 -16.88 16.34 0.62
N LEU A 539 -16.58 16.11 1.89
CA LEU A 539 -16.87 14.83 2.56
C LEU A 539 -18.37 14.55 2.61
N ILE A 540 -19.19 15.56 2.92
CA ILE A 540 -20.66 15.43 2.92
C ILE A 540 -21.18 15.12 1.51
N THR A 541 -20.70 15.83 0.48
CA THR A 541 -21.20 15.69 -0.89
C THR A 541 -20.76 14.38 -1.56
N VAL A 542 -19.51 13.97 -1.35
CA VAL A 542 -18.93 12.77 -1.98
C VAL A 542 -19.36 11.49 -1.26
N PHE A 543 -19.20 11.45 0.07
CA PHE A 543 -19.51 10.23 0.83
C PHE A 543 -20.97 10.17 1.29
N ARG A 544 -21.70 11.29 1.33
CA ARG A 544 -23.15 11.34 1.64
C ARG A 544 -23.53 10.55 2.90
N PHE A 545 -22.64 10.57 3.91
CA PHE A 545 -22.78 9.84 5.17
C PHE A 545 -22.88 8.31 5.06
N LYS A 546 -22.48 7.76 3.91
CA LYS A 546 -22.50 6.32 3.64
C LYS A 546 -21.42 5.59 4.41
N THR A 547 -21.70 4.33 4.70
CA THR A 547 -20.74 3.41 5.31
C THR A 547 -19.61 3.05 4.34
N HIS A 548 -18.53 2.49 4.89
CA HIS A 548 -17.36 2.09 4.11
C HIS A 548 -17.73 1.08 3.00
N ASP A 549 -18.52 0.08 3.36
CA ASP A 549 -18.95 -0.99 2.45
C ASP A 549 -19.83 -0.44 1.31
N GLU A 550 -20.76 0.47 1.61
CA GLU A 550 -21.58 1.14 0.60
C GLU A 550 -20.76 1.99 -0.38
N CYS A 551 -19.71 2.65 0.10
CA CYS A 551 -18.79 3.42 -0.73
C CYS A 551 -17.97 2.51 -1.67
N LEU A 552 -17.49 1.37 -1.17
CA LEU A 552 -16.78 0.36 -1.98
C LEU A 552 -17.70 -0.29 -3.02
N GLN A 553 -18.94 -0.61 -2.67
CA GLN A 553 -19.94 -1.13 -3.60
C GLN A 553 -20.25 -0.13 -4.72
N GLN A 554 -20.33 1.17 -4.40
CA GLN A 554 -20.59 2.22 -5.40
C GLN A 554 -19.52 2.35 -6.45
N ILE A 555 -18.28 1.99 -6.13
CA ILE A 555 -17.19 1.98 -7.09
C ILE A 555 -17.00 0.60 -7.73
N GLY A 556 -17.90 -0.36 -7.47
CA GLY A 556 -17.87 -1.69 -8.05
C GLY A 556 -16.74 -2.58 -7.50
N GLN A 557 -16.29 -2.35 -6.27
CA GLN A 557 -15.33 -3.21 -5.58
C GLN A 557 -16.03 -4.24 -4.71
N ARG A 558 -15.39 -5.39 -4.52
CA ARG A 558 -15.96 -6.46 -3.69
C ARG A 558 -15.78 -6.11 -2.22
N VAL A 559 -16.89 -6.15 -1.48
CA VAL A 559 -16.85 -6.01 -0.02
C VAL A 559 -16.35 -7.34 0.54
N PRO A 560 -15.28 -7.37 1.34
CA PRO A 560 -14.85 -8.60 2.00
C PRO A 560 -15.99 -9.17 2.86
N GLU A 561 -16.40 -10.43 2.62
CA GLU A 561 -17.44 -11.09 3.42
C GLU A 561 -17.06 -11.14 4.91
N ARG A 562 -17.97 -10.68 5.77
CA ARG A 562 -17.86 -10.72 7.23
C ARG A 562 -17.70 -12.16 7.71
N THR A 563 -16.49 -12.55 8.09
CA THR A 563 -16.28 -13.82 8.80
C THR A 563 -16.52 -13.56 10.29
N SER A 564 -17.74 -13.82 10.75
CA SER A 564 -18.15 -13.71 12.15
C SER A 564 -17.61 -14.89 12.98
N ASN A 565 -16.30 -15.05 13.06
CA ASN A 565 -15.68 -15.95 14.03
C ASN A 565 -14.60 -15.17 14.81
N SER A 566 -15.01 -14.75 15.99
CA SER A 566 -14.23 -14.41 17.17
C SER A 566 -12.77 -14.90 17.17
N GLN A 567 -11.85 -14.10 16.61
CA GLN A 567 -10.40 -14.24 16.80
C GLN A 567 -9.68 -12.92 17.12
N ASP A 568 -10.39 -11.80 17.31
CA ASP A 568 -9.79 -10.48 17.49
C ASP A 568 -8.88 -10.33 18.71
N ARG A 569 -9.23 -10.97 19.83
CA ARG A 569 -8.40 -10.96 21.05
C ARG A 569 -7.07 -11.68 20.83
N SER A 570 -7.06 -12.69 19.95
CA SER A 570 -5.83 -13.41 19.61
C SER A 570 -4.93 -12.58 18.68
N THR A 571 -5.52 -11.83 17.74
CA THR A 571 -4.78 -11.00 16.77
C THR A 571 -4.07 -9.82 17.44
N LEU A 572 -4.74 -9.11 18.36
CA LEU A 572 -4.11 -8.02 19.11
C LEU A 572 -2.97 -8.53 20.00
N ARG A 573 -3.22 -9.62 20.74
CA ARG A 573 -2.19 -10.26 21.55
C ARG A 573 -1.00 -10.71 20.70
N GLN A 574 -1.22 -11.17 19.48
CA GLN A 574 -0.17 -11.50 18.52
C GLN A 574 0.61 -10.27 18.05
N ILE A 575 -0.05 -9.14 17.75
CA ILE A 575 0.63 -7.89 17.39
C ILE A 575 1.53 -7.42 18.54
N LEU A 576 0.99 -7.39 19.76
CA LEU A 576 1.71 -6.95 20.96
C LEU A 576 2.81 -7.92 21.42
N SER A 577 2.73 -9.21 21.07
CA SER A 577 3.80 -10.17 21.38
C SER A 577 4.92 -10.17 20.33
N HIS A 578 4.71 -9.59 19.16
CA HIS A 578 5.66 -9.68 18.05
C HIS A 578 6.80 -8.65 18.18
N LYS A 579 7.99 -9.12 18.58
CA LYS A 579 9.18 -8.27 18.80
C LYS A 579 9.55 -7.37 17.62
N THR A 580 9.36 -7.84 16.38
CA THR A 580 9.65 -7.07 15.17
C THR A 580 8.73 -5.84 15.06
N VAL A 581 7.47 -5.96 15.46
CA VAL A 581 6.50 -4.85 15.40
C VAL A 581 6.97 -3.72 16.31
N HIS A 582 7.35 -4.04 17.56
CA HIS A 582 7.88 -3.05 18.49
C HIS A 582 9.21 -2.44 18.04
N SER A 583 10.09 -3.23 17.43
CA SER A 583 11.36 -2.72 16.88
C SER A 583 11.11 -1.67 15.79
N LEU A 584 10.15 -1.91 14.89
CA LEU A 584 9.74 -0.94 13.87
C LEU A 584 9.00 0.26 14.49
N ALA A 585 8.16 0.03 15.50
CA ALA A 585 7.42 1.07 16.21
C ALA A 585 8.35 2.05 16.91
N PHE A 586 9.35 1.57 17.66
CA PHE A 586 10.35 2.43 18.31
C PHE A 586 11.25 3.16 17.29
N PHE A 587 11.58 2.54 16.16
CA PHE A 587 12.29 3.23 15.08
C PHE A 587 11.45 4.40 14.54
N ILE A 588 10.17 4.18 14.24
CA ILE A 588 9.26 5.22 13.72
C ILE A 588 8.97 6.30 14.76
N PHE A 589 8.88 5.93 16.04
CA PHE A 589 8.81 6.88 17.16
C PHE A 589 9.97 7.88 17.11
N VAL A 590 11.22 7.40 17.03
CA VAL A 590 12.38 8.30 16.99
C VAL A 590 12.43 9.07 15.67
N TYR A 591 12.18 8.41 14.54
CA TYR A 591 12.19 9.03 13.21
C TYR A 591 11.20 10.21 13.10
N LEU A 592 9.93 10.00 13.48
CA LEU A 592 8.93 11.08 13.46
C LEU A 592 9.23 12.13 14.53
N GLY A 593 9.73 11.73 15.70
CA GLY A 593 10.21 12.66 16.71
C GLY A 593 11.30 13.60 16.19
N VAL A 594 12.31 13.09 15.50
CA VAL A 594 13.38 13.87 14.85
C VAL A 594 12.79 14.80 13.79
N GLY A 595 11.96 14.28 12.88
CA GLY A 595 11.40 15.07 11.78
C GLY A 595 10.51 16.24 12.26
N VAL A 596 9.63 15.98 13.23
CA VAL A 596 8.77 17.03 13.81
C VAL A 596 9.60 18.02 14.64
N THR A 597 10.65 17.55 15.32
CA THR A 597 11.54 18.43 16.09
C THR A 597 12.33 19.38 15.19
N ILE A 598 12.86 18.90 14.06
CA ILE A 598 13.49 19.76 13.06
C ILE A 598 12.45 20.76 12.52
N GLY A 599 11.31 20.27 12.01
CA GLY A 599 10.27 21.12 11.44
C GLY A 599 9.73 22.19 12.41
N GLY A 600 9.63 21.85 13.69
CA GLY A 600 9.18 22.73 14.77
C GLY A 600 10.23 23.71 15.27
N TRP A 601 11.43 23.25 15.59
CA TRP A 601 12.40 24.06 16.34
C TRP A 601 13.49 24.71 15.49
N ILE A 602 13.69 24.27 14.24
CA ILE A 602 14.78 24.80 13.40
C ILE A 602 14.66 26.31 13.17
N VAL A 603 13.44 26.82 12.99
CA VAL A 603 13.19 28.26 12.78
C VAL A 603 13.64 29.04 14.01
N THR A 604 13.29 28.55 15.20
CA THR A 604 13.68 29.16 16.47
C THR A 604 15.18 29.11 16.69
N TYR A 605 15.83 27.99 16.33
CA TYR A 605 17.29 27.85 16.39
C TYR A 605 17.99 28.87 15.48
N ILE A 606 17.56 28.99 14.22
CA ILE A 606 18.16 29.91 13.25
C ILE A 606 18.01 31.37 13.70
N ILE A 607 16.82 31.76 14.19
CA ILE A 607 16.59 33.12 14.68
C ILE A 607 17.52 33.46 15.85
N ARG A 608 17.72 32.51 16.79
CA ARG A 608 18.47 32.77 18.03
C ARG A 608 19.99 32.57 17.89
N GLU A 609 20.43 31.54 17.16
CA GLU A 609 21.83 31.12 17.08
C GLU A 609 22.53 31.51 15.79
N ARG A 610 21.77 31.94 14.77
CA ARG A 610 22.31 32.43 13.49
C ARG A 610 21.90 33.87 13.20
N HIS A 611 21.22 34.52 14.14
CA HIS A 611 20.65 35.86 13.97
C HIS A 611 19.77 35.97 12.71
N GLY A 612 19.06 34.89 12.39
CA GLY A 612 18.16 34.84 11.24
C GLY A 612 17.00 35.82 11.37
N GLY A 613 16.65 36.48 10.26
CA GLY A 613 15.56 37.43 10.20
C GLY A 613 14.16 36.79 10.16
N PRO A 614 13.10 37.60 9.96
CA PRO A 614 11.71 37.12 9.86
C PRO A 614 11.45 36.08 8.76
N SER A 615 12.32 36.02 7.75
CA SER A 615 12.29 35.04 6.66
C SER A 615 12.79 33.64 7.05
N SER A 616 13.33 33.45 8.26
CA SER A 616 13.89 32.16 8.71
C SER A 616 12.87 31.00 8.69
N GLY A 617 11.56 31.32 8.72
CA GLY A 617 10.50 30.32 8.61
C GLY A 617 10.51 29.56 7.27
N TYR A 618 11.09 30.12 6.21
CA TYR A 618 11.23 29.45 4.91
C TYR A 618 12.19 28.25 4.94
N ILE A 619 13.08 28.16 5.94
CA ILE A 619 13.94 26.99 6.12
C ILE A 619 13.11 25.74 6.45
N SER A 620 12.01 25.91 7.22
CA SER A 620 11.06 24.81 7.48
C SER A 620 10.32 24.40 6.19
N ALA A 621 10.00 25.35 5.30
CA ALA A 621 9.47 25.02 3.97
C ALA A 621 10.47 24.17 3.17
N GLY A 622 11.76 24.54 3.19
CA GLY A 622 12.83 23.77 2.56
C GLY A 622 12.94 22.34 3.10
N PHE A 623 12.84 22.16 4.42
CA PHE A 623 12.80 20.84 5.05
C PHE A 623 11.64 19.98 4.54
N PHE A 624 10.40 20.46 4.65
CA PHE A 624 9.22 19.68 4.23
C PHE A 624 9.14 19.50 2.71
N GLY A 625 9.58 20.48 1.93
CA GLY A 625 9.77 20.35 0.48
C GLY A 625 10.80 19.28 0.13
N GLY A 626 11.91 19.25 0.87
CA GLY A 626 12.89 18.19 0.81
C GLY A 626 12.28 16.82 1.09
N VAL A 627 11.52 16.67 2.17
CA VAL A 627 10.79 15.43 2.52
C VAL A 627 9.90 14.97 1.36
N MET A 628 9.15 15.88 0.75
CA MET A 628 8.29 15.57 -0.40
C MET A 628 9.11 15.12 -1.62
N ILE A 629 10.17 15.85 -1.97
CA ILE A 629 11.03 15.54 -3.12
C ILE A 629 11.74 14.20 -2.90
N GLY A 630 12.30 13.98 -1.71
CA GLY A 630 13.03 12.76 -1.34
C GLY A 630 12.18 11.50 -1.44
N ARG A 631 10.89 11.58 -1.10
CA ARG A 631 9.95 10.46 -1.26
C ARG A 631 9.84 9.97 -2.70
N VAL A 632 9.94 10.87 -3.68
CA VAL A 632 9.78 10.56 -5.10
C VAL A 632 11.12 10.36 -5.79
N ALA A 633 12.04 11.31 -5.65
CA ALA A 633 13.31 11.34 -6.35
C ALA A 633 14.24 10.17 -5.96
N LEU A 634 14.24 9.78 -4.67
CA LEU A 634 15.12 8.70 -4.19
C LEU A 634 14.53 7.30 -4.40
N LEU A 635 13.35 7.16 -5.00
CA LEU A 635 12.72 5.86 -5.23
C LEU A 635 13.60 4.92 -6.07
N TRP A 636 14.21 5.43 -7.14
CA TRP A 636 15.12 4.65 -7.98
C TRP A 636 16.41 4.27 -7.23
N VAL A 637 16.94 5.19 -6.42
CA VAL A 637 18.12 4.94 -5.59
C VAL A 637 17.85 3.82 -4.60
N ASN A 638 16.71 3.87 -3.90
CA ASN A 638 16.27 2.85 -2.95
C ASN A 638 16.18 1.46 -3.59
N LYS A 639 15.70 1.39 -4.84
CA LYS A 639 15.65 0.14 -5.61
C LYS A 639 17.04 -0.38 -5.97
N LYS A 640 17.98 0.51 -6.30
CA LYS A 640 19.34 0.13 -6.72
C LYS A 640 20.23 -0.33 -5.57
N ILE A 641 20.21 0.35 -4.43
CA ILE A 641 21.09 0.05 -3.28
C ILE A 641 20.44 -0.89 -2.27
N GLY A 642 19.13 -1.10 -2.36
CA GLY A 642 18.35 -1.88 -1.42
C GLY A 642 17.87 -1.05 -0.23
N GLU A 643 16.61 -1.28 0.16
CA GLU A 643 15.88 -0.56 1.21
C GLU A 643 16.60 -0.52 2.57
N ARG A 644 17.19 -1.65 2.98
CA ARG A 644 17.88 -1.73 4.28
C ARG A 644 19.12 -0.83 4.32
N LEU A 645 19.95 -0.90 3.27
CA LEU A 645 21.18 -0.12 3.18
C LEU A 645 20.86 1.37 3.00
N ALA A 646 19.79 1.68 2.24
CA ALA A 646 19.33 3.05 2.02
C ALA A 646 19.10 3.81 3.34
N ILE A 647 18.42 3.23 4.32
CA ILE A 647 18.18 3.89 5.62
C ILE A 647 19.50 4.20 6.34
N PHE A 648 20.48 3.29 6.35
CA PHE A 648 21.78 3.57 6.96
C PHE A 648 22.50 4.72 6.26
N VAL A 649 22.58 4.68 4.93
CA VAL A 649 23.22 5.73 4.12
C VAL A 649 22.56 7.09 4.38
N TYR A 650 21.23 7.15 4.34
CA TYR A 650 20.50 8.38 4.59
C TYR A 650 20.67 8.90 6.01
N ALA A 651 20.69 8.01 7.02
CA ALA A 651 20.91 8.42 8.41
C ALA A 651 22.32 8.97 8.64
N PHE A 652 23.37 8.33 8.10
CA PHE A 652 24.74 8.84 8.20
C PHE A 652 24.93 10.18 7.49
N LEU A 653 24.36 10.33 6.29
CA LEU A 653 24.38 11.60 5.55
C LEU A 653 23.61 12.70 6.28
N ALA A 654 22.44 12.38 6.85
CA ALA A 654 21.65 13.33 7.62
C ALA A 654 22.40 13.79 8.88
N ILE A 655 23.06 12.88 9.61
CA ILE A 655 23.93 13.23 10.75
C ILE A 655 25.05 14.17 10.29
N GLY A 656 25.73 13.87 9.18
CA GLY A 656 26.78 14.73 8.64
C GLY A 656 26.28 16.15 8.34
N LEU A 657 25.08 16.28 7.79
CA LEU A 657 24.45 17.58 7.52
C LEU A 657 24.02 18.31 8.79
N GLU A 658 23.44 17.62 9.78
CA GLU A 658 23.12 18.24 11.07
C GLU A 658 24.38 18.67 11.84
N LEU A 659 25.49 17.93 11.71
CA LEU A 659 26.80 18.38 12.24
C LEU A 659 27.28 19.66 11.56
N ILE A 660 27.02 19.83 10.25
CA ILE A 660 27.30 21.09 9.56
C ILE A 660 26.42 22.21 10.12
N VAL A 661 25.11 21.98 10.29
CA VAL A 661 24.18 22.95 10.89
C VAL A 661 24.59 23.30 12.32
N TRP A 662 25.15 22.36 13.07
CA TRP A 662 25.61 22.58 14.42
C TRP A 662 26.89 23.43 14.47
N LEU A 663 27.93 23.01 13.74
CA LEU A 663 29.29 23.50 13.88
C LEU A 663 29.60 24.71 13.00
N VAL A 664 28.91 24.87 11.88
CA VAL A 664 29.16 25.95 10.91
C VAL A 664 28.10 27.04 11.10
N PRO A 665 28.45 28.24 11.59
CA PRO A 665 27.51 29.33 11.72
C PRO A 665 27.25 29.99 10.35
N SER A 666 26.34 29.42 9.56
CA SER A 666 25.98 29.97 8.24
C SER A 666 24.48 29.87 7.99
N LEU A 667 23.80 31.00 7.84
CA LEU A 667 22.35 31.02 7.58
C LEU A 667 21.97 30.28 6.28
N ILE A 668 22.72 30.52 5.20
CA ILE A 668 22.49 29.89 3.89
C ILE A 668 22.91 28.42 3.94
N GLY A 669 24.03 28.12 4.58
CA GLY A 669 24.51 26.75 4.77
C GLY A 669 23.48 25.91 5.51
N ASP A 670 22.93 26.43 6.60
CA ASP A 670 21.91 25.76 7.41
C ASP A 670 20.62 25.54 6.61
N ALA A 671 20.17 26.54 5.84
CA ALA A 671 18.97 26.43 5.01
C ALA A 671 19.10 25.30 3.96
N VAL A 672 20.26 25.22 3.30
CA VAL A 672 20.54 24.18 2.29
C VAL A 672 20.68 22.81 2.97
N ALA A 673 21.45 22.72 4.05
CA ALA A 673 21.67 21.49 4.77
C ALA A 673 20.36 20.89 5.30
N VAL A 674 19.52 21.70 5.97
CA VAL A 674 18.21 21.28 6.49
C VAL A 674 17.27 20.82 5.36
N SER A 675 17.30 21.48 4.20
CA SER A 675 16.51 21.04 3.04
C SER A 675 16.95 19.67 2.53
N ILE A 676 18.26 19.41 2.48
CA ILE A 676 18.81 18.11 2.07
C ILE A 676 18.53 17.04 3.15
N VAL A 677 18.60 17.37 4.44
CA VAL A 677 18.16 16.48 5.53
C VAL A 677 16.72 16.05 5.28
N GLY A 678 15.82 16.98 4.91
CA GLY A 678 14.46 16.66 4.49
C GLY A 678 14.41 15.62 3.36
N VAL A 679 15.21 15.80 2.30
CA VAL A 679 15.31 14.85 1.17
C VAL A 679 15.72 13.45 1.64
N LEU A 680 16.66 13.35 2.57
CA LEU A 680 17.17 12.07 3.08
C LEU A 680 16.18 11.36 4.02
N LEU A 681 15.45 12.13 4.83
CA LEU A 681 14.43 11.60 5.74
C LEU A 681 13.17 11.16 5.01
N GLY A 682 12.79 11.87 3.94
CA GLY A 682 11.59 11.62 3.13
C GLY A 682 11.27 10.15 2.84
N PRO A 683 12.18 9.35 2.25
CA PRO A 683 11.93 7.97 1.88
C PRO A 683 11.91 6.98 3.05
N MET A 684 12.38 7.34 4.25
CA MET A 684 12.55 6.39 5.36
C MET A 684 11.22 5.76 5.81
N TYR A 685 10.15 6.56 5.94
CA TYR A 685 8.84 6.05 6.37
C TYR A 685 8.24 5.03 5.36
N PRO A 686 8.15 5.33 4.04
CA PRO A 686 7.74 4.33 3.05
C PRO A 686 8.59 3.06 3.05
N ILE A 687 9.91 3.17 3.24
CA ILE A 687 10.81 2.01 3.31
C ILE A 687 10.44 1.12 4.51
N VAL A 688 10.22 1.72 5.68
CA VAL A 688 9.81 0.96 6.89
C VAL A 688 8.49 0.24 6.66
N MET A 689 7.51 0.89 6.02
CA MET A 689 6.22 0.27 5.73
C MET A 689 6.34 -0.89 4.72
N ASN A 690 7.18 -0.75 3.70
CA ASN A 690 7.47 -1.85 2.78
C ASN A 690 8.16 -3.02 3.50
N HIS A 691 9.14 -2.70 4.36
CA HIS A 691 9.84 -3.71 5.15
C HIS A 691 8.88 -4.44 6.10
N ALA A 692 7.98 -3.73 6.77
CA ALA A 692 6.91 -4.31 7.60
C ALA A 692 6.06 -5.31 6.80
N GLY A 693 5.66 -4.93 5.57
CA GLY A 693 4.91 -5.80 4.66
C GLY A 693 5.64 -7.08 4.23
N ARG A 694 6.98 -7.09 4.28
CA ARG A 694 7.81 -8.27 3.97
C ARG A 694 8.08 -9.17 5.16
N VAL A 695 8.26 -8.59 6.36
CA VAL A 695 8.66 -9.35 7.55
C VAL A 695 7.50 -9.80 8.42
N LEU A 696 6.32 -9.17 8.30
CA LEU A 696 5.15 -9.48 9.10
C LEU A 696 4.14 -10.34 8.33
N PRO A 697 3.46 -11.28 9.01
CA PRO A 697 2.38 -12.04 8.40
C PRO A 697 1.19 -11.15 8.01
N ARG A 698 0.57 -11.46 6.87
CA ARG A 698 -0.47 -10.65 6.23
C ARG A 698 -1.72 -10.43 7.09
N TRP A 699 -2.03 -11.36 7.99
CA TRP A 699 -3.22 -11.27 8.84
C TRP A 699 -3.05 -10.29 10.02
N ILE A 700 -1.82 -10.04 10.50
CA ILE A 700 -1.53 -9.01 11.51
C ILE A 700 -0.96 -7.72 10.92
N LEU A 701 -0.64 -7.68 9.63
CA LEU A 701 0.09 -6.59 8.99
C LEU A 701 -0.62 -5.23 9.16
N THR A 702 -1.92 -5.16 8.84
CA THR A 702 -2.69 -3.91 8.94
C THR A 702 -2.70 -3.38 10.38
N GLY A 703 -2.94 -4.27 11.36
CA GLY A 703 -2.89 -3.90 12.77
C GLY A 703 -1.52 -3.50 13.29
N SER A 704 -0.47 -4.11 12.74
CA SER A 704 0.91 -3.78 13.07
C SER A 704 1.34 -2.44 12.49
N ILE A 705 0.95 -2.12 11.25
CA ILE A 705 1.22 -0.82 10.63
C ILE A 705 0.55 0.29 11.44
N GLY A 706 -0.70 0.09 11.86
CA GLY A 706 -1.41 0.98 12.77
C GLY A 706 -0.68 1.22 14.09
N TRP A 707 -0.22 0.14 14.74
CA TRP A 707 0.55 0.24 15.98
C TRP A 707 1.86 1.00 15.81
N ILE A 708 2.57 0.75 14.70
CA ILE A 708 3.82 1.45 14.35
C ILE A 708 3.56 2.95 14.11
N ALA A 709 2.49 3.30 13.39
CA ALA A 709 2.11 4.68 13.12
C ALA A 709 1.74 5.43 14.41
N GLY A 710 0.98 4.80 15.32
CA GLY A 710 0.62 5.40 16.61
C GLY A 710 1.83 5.72 17.49
N PHE A 711 2.84 4.84 17.51
CA PHE A 711 4.14 5.14 18.14
C PHE A 711 4.84 6.32 17.47
N GLY A 712 4.72 6.44 16.15
CA GLY A 712 5.18 7.60 15.39
C GLY A 712 4.59 8.92 15.89
N THR A 713 3.27 8.99 16.04
CA THR A 713 2.58 10.17 16.57
C THR A 713 3.02 10.50 17.99
N ALA A 714 3.17 9.49 18.86
CA ALA A 714 3.68 9.67 20.22
C ALA A 714 5.12 10.25 20.22
N GLY A 715 5.99 9.77 19.32
CA GLY A 715 7.34 10.29 19.14
C GLY A 715 7.37 11.73 18.65
N GLY A 716 6.51 12.05 17.68
CA GLY A 716 6.28 13.41 17.17
C GLY A 716 5.79 14.40 18.23
N ALA A 717 5.34 13.93 19.38
CA ALA A 717 4.91 14.77 20.50
C ALA A 717 5.96 14.86 21.61
N LEU A 718 6.48 13.70 22.02
CA LEU A 718 7.40 13.62 23.15
C LEU A 718 8.74 14.27 22.83
N VAL A 719 9.28 14.06 21.62
CA VAL A 719 10.62 14.57 21.27
C VAL A 719 10.66 16.10 21.15
N PRO A 720 9.71 16.77 20.45
CA PRO A 720 9.66 18.23 20.46
C PRO A 720 9.42 18.80 21.86
N PHE A 721 8.66 18.10 22.71
CA PHE A 721 8.47 18.50 24.10
C PHE A 721 9.76 18.39 24.93
N MET A 722 10.46 17.26 24.84
CA MET A 722 11.76 17.09 25.46
C MET A 722 12.74 18.18 25.00
N THR A 723 12.74 18.49 23.70
CA THR A 723 13.54 19.57 23.12
C THR A 723 13.24 20.91 23.76
N GLY A 724 11.97 21.28 23.91
CA GLY A 724 11.59 22.52 24.59
C GLY A 724 11.95 22.53 26.07
N ALA A 725 11.80 21.40 26.78
CA ALA A 725 12.17 21.26 28.19
C ALA A 725 13.68 21.42 28.41
N ILE A 726 14.50 20.77 27.58
CA ILE A 726 15.96 20.90 27.61
C ILE A 726 16.36 22.33 27.22
N SER A 727 15.71 22.91 26.21
CA SER A 727 15.96 24.27 25.75
C SER A 727 15.63 25.34 26.79
N SER A 728 14.68 25.10 27.70
CA SER A 728 14.41 26.00 28.82
C SER A 728 15.60 26.12 29.79
N LYS A 729 16.38 25.05 29.95
CA LYS A 729 17.53 25.03 30.88
C LYS A 729 18.85 25.38 30.20
N PHE A 730 19.09 24.86 29.00
CA PHE A 730 20.37 24.95 28.29
C PHE A 730 20.32 25.86 27.05
N GLY A 731 19.18 26.48 26.77
CA GLY A 731 18.97 27.25 25.55
C GLY A 731 18.75 26.37 24.32
N ILE A 732 18.35 27.01 23.21
CA ILE A 732 18.03 26.30 21.95
C ILE A 732 19.25 25.66 21.29
N ARG A 733 20.48 26.02 21.70
CA ARG A 733 21.73 25.33 21.29
C ARG A 733 21.71 23.83 21.53
N SER A 734 20.94 23.37 22.52
CA SER A 734 20.77 21.96 22.86
C SER A 734 20.00 21.14 21.80
N LEU A 735 19.33 21.81 20.84
CA LEU A 735 18.59 21.16 19.76
C LEU A 735 19.47 20.23 18.93
N GLN A 736 20.60 20.74 18.44
CA GLN A 736 21.48 20.02 17.52
C GLN A 736 22.11 18.75 18.11
N PRO A 737 22.74 18.79 19.30
CA PRO A 737 23.27 17.56 19.91
C PRO A 737 22.17 16.54 20.24
N LEU A 738 20.96 17.00 20.59
CA LEU A 738 19.81 16.11 20.78
C LEU A 738 19.45 15.41 19.46
N LEU A 739 19.27 16.15 18.35
CA LEU A 739 18.94 15.59 17.04
C LEU A 739 19.99 14.58 16.57
N VAL A 740 21.28 14.92 16.67
CA VAL A 740 22.39 14.01 16.30
C VAL A 740 22.37 12.74 17.14
N SER A 741 22.14 12.85 18.46
CA SER A 741 22.04 11.68 19.34
C SER A 741 20.85 10.78 18.99
N MET A 742 19.71 11.35 18.62
CA MET A 742 18.52 10.60 18.23
C MET A 742 18.66 9.96 16.86
N MET A 743 19.29 10.62 15.89
CA MET A 743 19.62 9.99 14.60
C MET A 743 20.64 8.86 14.76
N GLY A 744 21.60 9.00 15.69
CA GLY A 744 22.49 7.89 16.09
C GLY A 744 21.71 6.71 16.66
N LEU A 745 20.72 6.98 17.52
CA LEU A 745 19.81 5.96 18.05
C LEU A 745 19.00 5.28 16.94
N MET A 746 18.54 6.02 15.92
CA MET A 746 17.85 5.43 14.76
C MET A 746 18.72 4.41 14.02
N ILE A 747 20.03 4.69 13.85
CA ILE A 747 20.98 3.75 13.23
C ILE A 747 21.07 2.46 14.04
N VAL A 748 21.22 2.58 15.37
CA VAL A 748 21.29 1.42 16.27
C VAL A 748 19.99 0.61 16.23
N MET A 749 18.83 1.28 16.30
CA MET A 749 17.53 0.62 16.23
C MET A 749 17.34 -0.10 14.89
N TRP A 750 17.71 0.53 13.77
CA TRP A 750 17.60 -0.08 12.45
C TRP A 750 18.52 -1.31 12.28
N ALA A 751 19.68 -1.32 12.95
CA ALA A 751 20.55 -2.48 12.99
C ALA A 751 19.89 -3.69 13.68
N ILE A 752 19.08 -3.45 14.70
CA ILE A 752 18.34 -4.49 15.46
C ILE A 752 17.14 -5.04 14.65
N VAL A 753 16.58 -4.25 13.71
CA VAL A 753 15.44 -4.69 12.89
C VAL A 753 15.80 -5.96 12.09
N PRO A 754 14.99 -7.04 12.18
CA PRO A 754 15.23 -8.30 11.46
C PRO A 754 15.35 -8.12 9.94
N LYS A 755 16.21 -8.94 9.31
CA LYS A 755 16.50 -8.89 7.86
C LYS A 755 15.45 -9.62 7.00
N GLY A 756 14.72 -10.57 7.55
CA GLY A 756 13.72 -11.37 6.84
C GLY A 756 12.68 -11.96 7.79
N PRO A 757 11.67 -12.67 7.27
CA PRO A 757 10.68 -13.35 8.10
C PRO A 757 11.40 -14.35 9.03
N ARG A 758 11.02 -14.33 10.31
CA ARG A 758 11.52 -15.31 11.29
C ARG A 758 11.05 -16.69 10.83
N ARG A 759 11.95 -17.67 10.73
CA ARG A 759 11.54 -19.09 10.65
C ARG A 759 10.67 -19.33 11.88
N ALA A 760 9.44 -19.80 11.66
CA ALA A 760 8.61 -20.28 12.75
C ALA A 760 9.21 -21.62 13.15
N ASP A 761 9.97 -21.61 14.23
CA ASP A 761 10.45 -22.82 14.91
C ASP A 761 9.30 -23.45 15.70
#